data_AF-A0A1Q6T1Z0-F1
#
_entry.id   AF-A0A1Q6T1Z0-F1
#
_cell.length_a   1.000
_cell.length_b   1.000
_cell.length_c   1.000
_cell.angle_alpha   90.00
_cell.angle_beta   90.00
_cell.angle_gamma   90.00
#
_symmetry.space_group_name_H-M   'P 1'
#
loop_
_entity.id
_entity.type
_entity.pdbx_description
1 polymer ?
#
loop_
_entity_poly.entity_id
_entity_poly.type
_entity_poly.pdbx_seq_one_letter_code
_entity_poly.pdbx_strand_id
1 'polypeptide(L)'
;MNSIKTIIKYELIRYFLSPLAYVYLVGFLLLSGSCAIYFGHFFMDGYASLWGLFDYQPWIYLLFIPGIAMRSWAEEFHTKSIVQILTVPVSVTDLVWGKFLASWIFAIIAILLTFPFWITVNILGNPDNTVIIIGYLGCFILAGAMLAISQTMSALTKSPVIALVLGVFVNLLFFWSGFEYVLFWARELFSDVIVDTIISFSFLAHFASLSRGLVELRDLVFFGSLIVFFNLITIAIISLKTKGSSGLISSSSVKHGVLVLMLLFIGFFGLNIIANNVLRQISYDFTEEKYLSLTQNTKNILRRLERPVIAKLYYSPILGQRNPEVRQIFDRIKLILKQYKTYANGKFDYKIYTPEFLDKDEDRALAEGLQPIPLIDINQNALFGLSLSDSLTNKAVIPFFSIERLPFLEQDLTTNIYKMHHKKKTIGILSSLPINGGVRQNDVMMRKWEILKYIEELYKVKIIEKPDDLNQQYDVLMMVHPYGLSEDVIEKIKKQPKVLLLMDVADDASRLYSPLGGQFITSDIFELADYWGIQFYDIGVAADFDNSITVDETINYRTNPSFTQDLLQFKVTADDFNPNHRTTYKLNNILFSSATMVMPKPGNDVLYFPLIKTSRNSSMLNVLLAKESKSPREVLQQYTPGNNVIVIAAEFLSNNPKNPFDVIAVGDTDFMYDAFWAKETKFLDLSYQTPIFDSANFIMNALDYLTENDDLISLRGKNAQRRPLYKVENMRKANMYRYKLKENDIFQAIDGAKQGLAEVIAKKNFEERGTFSSDELAVIGNIRTEIDHLRQQLSTLKLNANRDIEQLEVKVKFFNIYFVALIIIFIVLLTNLNYKKRTAVLCNIKEFFIIDHQTGKLAAWVAIIAALAFFSIYMENKNSISEYEGQPVFKDFSSKINDISLIKLKNSRTSLTFKKESGIWILEEYPNIPVYQERIRRFLIALNNMTFYEKKSDKIADMKYFGFSSLKNENSPTIEVGLYNNANQEIENFEIGWYDMDLGRGSKAAFIRLKNQFQVWEADADFYDLSLDRNAWTYSSLWNLRFGRLISCNQITDNIKVMNIAKILLNVYYQSISENIKGKKLANLEISAEHNNLVDLVFYQSDDGKYYVQYEFLKAPNGKHIEFFEKYVRGKYLEISKETWEKIKNDITRTK
;
A
#
# COMPACT_ATOMS: atom_id res chain seq x y z
N MET A 1 29.06 33.32 43.53
CA MET A 1 28.02 32.71 42.68
C MET A 1 28.46 32.85 41.23
N ASN A 2 28.66 31.75 40.50
CA ASN A 2 29.26 31.76 39.16
C ASN A 2 28.54 32.73 38.21
N SER A 3 29.24 33.77 37.74
CA SER A 3 28.70 34.82 36.85
C SER A 3 27.96 34.24 35.64
N ILE A 4 28.46 33.13 35.08
CA ILE A 4 27.83 32.38 33.98
C ILE A 4 26.40 31.93 34.31
N LYS A 5 26.16 31.38 35.52
CA LYS A 5 24.82 30.89 35.92
C LYS A 5 23.81 32.02 35.99
N THR A 6 24.25 33.20 36.44
CA THR A 6 23.41 34.41 36.49
C THR A 6 23.04 34.88 35.08
N ILE A 7 24.01 34.89 34.16
CA ILE A 7 23.77 35.26 32.75
C ILE A 7 22.81 34.27 32.09
N ILE A 8 23.02 32.96 32.26
CA ILE A 8 22.13 31.93 31.70
C ILE A 8 20.70 32.15 32.17
N LYS A 9 20.50 32.35 33.48
CA LYS A 9 19.18 32.60 34.05
C LYS A 9 18.55 33.86 33.45
N TYR A 10 19.30 34.94 33.35
CA TYR A 10 18.83 36.20 32.79
C TYR A 10 18.41 36.07 31.32
N GLU A 11 19.26 35.50 30.48
CA GLU A 11 18.99 35.34 29.05
C GLU A 11 17.84 34.35 28.79
N LEU A 12 17.77 33.26 29.55
CA LEU A 12 16.68 32.29 29.42
C LEU A 12 15.33 32.92 29.79
N ILE A 13 15.28 33.73 30.86
CA ILE A 13 14.09 34.53 31.19
C ILE A 13 13.75 35.50 30.06
N ARG A 14 14.76 36.19 29.48
CA ARG A 14 14.57 37.10 28.34
C ARG A 14 13.96 36.41 27.12
N TYR A 15 14.35 35.16 26.81
CA TYR A 15 13.72 34.37 25.75
C TYR A 15 12.23 34.12 26.03
N PHE A 16 11.89 33.59 27.21
CA PHE A 16 10.48 33.27 27.56
C PHE A 16 9.60 34.50 27.85
N LEU A 17 10.20 35.68 28.03
CA LEU A 17 9.49 36.97 28.07
C LEU A 17 9.03 37.42 26.69
N SER A 18 9.74 37.04 25.62
CA SER A 18 9.41 37.46 24.27
C SER A 18 8.27 36.62 23.69
N PRO A 19 7.18 37.23 23.18
CA PRO A 19 6.13 36.50 22.47
C PRO A 19 6.66 35.67 21.30
N LEU A 20 7.76 36.13 20.69
CA LEU A 20 8.41 35.50 19.56
C LEU A 20 8.94 34.10 19.90
N ALA A 21 9.41 33.86 21.14
CA ALA A 21 9.91 32.55 21.54
C ALA A 21 8.82 31.46 21.50
N TYR A 22 7.59 31.79 21.91
CA TYR A 22 6.46 30.87 21.84
C TYR A 22 6.02 30.62 20.39
N VAL A 23 6.06 31.64 19.54
CA VAL A 23 5.82 31.47 18.09
C VAL A 23 6.85 30.54 17.48
N TYR A 24 8.13 30.68 17.86
CA TYR A 24 9.19 29.77 17.43
C TYR A 24 8.95 28.33 17.91
N LEU A 25 8.61 28.12 19.19
CA LEU A 25 8.33 26.77 19.72
C LEU A 25 7.14 26.12 19.01
N VAL A 26 6.04 26.86 18.83
CA VAL A 26 4.85 26.37 18.12
C VAL A 26 5.19 26.05 16.66
N GLY A 27 5.86 26.95 15.95
CA GLY A 27 6.28 26.73 14.57
C GLY A 27 7.22 25.53 14.42
N PHE A 28 8.17 25.37 15.35
CA PHE A 28 9.10 24.25 15.38
C PHE A 28 8.36 22.92 15.57
N LEU A 29 7.43 22.85 16.53
CA LEU A 29 6.65 21.63 16.81
C LEU A 29 5.73 21.26 15.66
N LEU A 30 5.04 22.23 15.06
CA LEU A 30 4.16 21.99 13.92
C LEU A 30 4.95 21.50 12.70
N LEU A 31 6.09 22.13 12.40
CA LEU A 31 6.93 21.72 11.27
C LEU A 31 7.58 20.36 11.52
N SER A 32 8.16 20.14 12.71
CA SER A 32 8.76 18.87 13.10
C SER A 32 7.74 17.73 13.05
N GLY A 33 6.55 17.95 13.61
CA GLY A 33 5.49 16.95 13.59
C GLY A 33 4.97 16.66 12.18
N SER A 34 4.85 17.70 11.34
CA SER A 34 4.40 17.54 9.96
C SER A 34 5.44 16.83 9.09
N CYS A 35 6.73 17.18 9.24
CA CYS A 35 7.85 16.51 8.59
C CYS A 35 7.93 15.04 8.99
N ALA A 36 7.77 14.70 10.26
CA ALA A 36 7.82 13.30 10.70
C ALA A 36 6.67 12.45 10.15
N ILE A 37 5.43 12.97 10.16
CA ILE A 37 4.24 12.17 9.80
C ILE A 37 3.94 12.19 8.29
N TYR A 38 3.94 13.37 7.66
CA TYR A 38 3.52 13.51 6.26
C TYR A 38 4.68 13.25 5.29
N PHE A 39 5.84 13.87 5.53
CA PHE A 39 7.00 13.75 4.64
C PHE A 39 7.86 12.52 4.98
N GLY A 40 7.94 12.17 6.26
CA GLY A 40 8.63 10.98 6.76
C GLY A 40 7.78 9.71 6.72
N HIS A 41 6.60 9.76 6.08
CA HIS A 41 5.78 8.59 5.77
C HIS A 41 5.50 7.60 6.92
N PHE A 42 5.48 8.08 8.17
CA PHE A 42 5.44 7.24 9.38
C PHE A 42 4.43 6.06 9.36
N PHE A 43 3.20 6.30 8.88
CA PHE A 43 2.17 5.25 8.76
C PHE A 43 2.31 4.36 7.53
N MET A 44 2.86 4.89 6.44
CA MET A 44 3.06 4.17 5.18
C MET A 44 4.27 3.23 5.26
N ASP A 45 5.34 3.69 5.91
CA ASP A 45 6.53 2.89 6.20
C ASP A 45 6.18 1.70 7.10
N GLY A 46 5.20 1.88 7.99
CA GLY A 46 4.68 0.80 8.84
C GLY A 46 5.66 0.31 9.91
N TYR A 47 6.78 1.01 10.11
CA TYR A 47 7.81 0.68 11.10
C TYR A 47 7.71 1.56 12.35
N ALA A 48 7.89 0.95 13.52
CA ALA A 48 8.04 1.62 14.80
C ALA A 48 9.45 2.24 14.91
N SER A 49 9.71 3.31 14.15
CA SER A 49 10.97 4.05 14.20
C SER A 49 10.73 5.57 14.11
N LEU A 50 11.72 6.35 14.54
CA LEU A 50 11.72 7.82 14.42
C LEU A 50 12.73 8.34 13.38
N TRP A 51 13.14 7.49 12.43
CA TRP A 51 14.10 7.89 11.39
C TRP A 51 13.60 9.08 10.58
N GLY A 52 12.34 9.07 10.15
CA GLY A 52 11.73 10.21 9.45
C GLY A 52 11.80 11.52 10.25
N LEU A 53 11.64 11.49 11.58
CA LEU A 53 11.81 12.68 12.42
C LEU A 53 13.26 13.19 12.38
N PHE A 54 14.23 12.28 12.55
CA PHE A 54 15.65 12.63 12.60
C PHE A 54 16.19 13.07 11.23
N ASP A 55 15.79 12.43 10.13
CA ASP A 55 16.26 12.77 8.79
C ASP A 55 15.89 14.21 8.38
N TYR A 56 14.71 14.68 8.80
CA TYR A 56 14.28 16.06 8.58
C TYR A 56 14.80 17.06 9.64
N GLN A 57 15.36 16.59 10.75
CA GLN A 57 15.78 17.48 11.84
C GLN A 57 16.86 18.50 11.44
N PRO A 58 17.92 18.14 10.70
CA PRO A 58 18.92 19.11 10.21
C PRO A 58 18.31 20.21 9.33
N TRP A 59 17.34 19.86 8.49
CA TRP A 59 16.65 20.81 7.61
C TRP A 59 15.82 21.82 8.41
N ILE A 60 15.11 21.34 9.43
CA ILE A 60 14.36 22.20 10.35
C ILE A 60 15.32 23.12 11.10
N TYR A 61 16.46 22.60 11.58
CA TYR A 61 17.45 23.41 12.28
C TYR A 61 18.06 24.50 11.42
N LEU A 62 18.24 24.26 10.11
CA LEU A 62 18.74 25.27 9.20
C LEU A 62 17.88 26.53 9.21
N LEU A 63 16.57 26.40 9.40
CA LEU A 63 15.64 27.51 9.54
C LEU A 63 15.57 28.07 10.96
N PHE A 64 15.42 27.20 11.97
CA PHE A 64 15.08 27.63 13.34
C PHE A 64 16.29 28.05 14.17
N ILE A 65 17.42 27.35 14.07
CA ILE A 65 18.59 27.60 14.91
C ILE A 65 19.21 28.98 14.63
N PRO A 66 19.43 29.41 13.37
CA PRO A 66 19.83 30.78 13.07
C PRO A 66 18.84 31.82 13.60
N GLY A 67 17.53 31.51 13.57
CA GLY A 67 16.47 32.37 14.12
C GLY A 67 16.59 32.60 15.62
N ILE A 68 16.97 31.58 16.40
CA ILE A 68 17.18 31.69 17.85
C ILE A 68 18.39 32.58 18.17
N ALA A 69 19.48 32.45 17.40
CA ALA A 69 20.74 33.14 17.65
C ALA A 69 20.83 34.53 17.01
N MET A 70 19.99 34.87 16.02
CA MET A 70 20.14 36.10 15.22
C MET A 70 20.19 37.37 16.07
N ARG A 71 19.46 37.42 17.20
CA ARG A 71 19.38 38.57 18.11
C ARG A 71 20.43 38.59 19.22
N SER A 72 21.17 37.49 19.42
CA SER A 72 22.06 37.32 20.58
C SER A 72 23.06 38.47 20.75
N TRP A 73 23.62 38.98 19.65
CA TRP A 73 24.60 40.08 19.65
C TRP A 73 24.21 41.22 18.70
N ALA A 74 23.64 40.91 17.53
CA ALA A 74 23.29 41.91 16.52
C ALA A 74 22.33 43.00 17.07
N GLU A 75 21.38 42.61 17.92
CA GLU A 75 20.43 43.54 18.54
C GLU A 75 21.11 44.47 19.55
N GLU A 76 22.12 43.97 20.27
CA GLU A 76 22.87 44.74 21.28
C GLU A 76 23.79 45.76 20.61
N PHE A 77 24.37 45.40 19.46
CA PHE A 77 25.11 46.33 18.62
C PHE A 77 24.21 47.36 17.93
N HIS A 78 23.01 46.97 17.52
CA HIS A 78 22.02 47.87 16.92
C HIS A 78 21.54 48.92 17.93
N THR A 79 21.16 48.47 19.13
CA THR A 79 20.62 49.31 20.21
C THR A 79 21.70 50.03 21.01
N LYS A 80 22.99 49.76 20.75
CA LYS A 80 24.16 50.25 21.50
C LYS A 80 24.17 49.87 23.00
N SER A 81 23.30 48.94 23.42
CA SER A 81 23.25 48.40 24.79
C SER A 81 24.50 47.58 25.15
N ILE A 82 25.26 47.14 24.15
CA ILE A 82 26.54 46.44 24.35
C ILE A 82 27.51 47.20 25.27
N VAL A 83 27.51 48.54 25.24
CA VAL A 83 28.37 49.36 26.11
C VAL A 83 27.99 49.18 27.58
N GLN A 84 26.70 49.10 27.88
CA GLN A 84 26.20 48.90 29.25
C GLN A 84 26.51 47.49 29.77
N ILE A 85 26.42 46.48 28.90
CA ILE A 85 26.73 45.08 29.27
C ILE A 85 28.22 44.92 29.60
N LEU A 86 29.09 45.63 28.89
CA LEU A 86 30.54 45.57 29.10
C LEU A 86 31.05 46.38 30.29
N THR A 87 30.25 47.30 30.84
CA THR A 87 30.58 47.99 32.10
C THR A 87 30.25 47.16 33.33
N VAL A 88 29.51 46.05 33.18
CA VAL A 88 29.25 45.10 34.27
C VAL A 88 30.56 44.35 34.59
N PRO A 89 30.89 44.04 35.86
CA PRO A 89 32.12 43.34 36.25
C PRO A 89 32.09 41.84 35.91
N VAL A 90 31.88 41.51 34.63
CA VAL A 90 31.80 40.14 34.10
C VAL A 90 32.65 40.04 32.85
N SER A 91 33.37 38.93 32.69
CA SER A 91 34.26 38.75 31.55
C SER A 91 33.47 38.54 30.24
N VAL A 92 34.06 38.94 29.10
CA VAL A 92 33.49 38.66 27.77
C VAL A 92 33.30 37.15 27.55
N THR A 93 34.19 36.33 28.11
CA THR A 93 34.11 34.86 28.02
C THR A 93 32.87 34.34 28.73
N ASP A 94 32.58 34.82 29.94
CA ASP A 94 31.38 34.44 30.69
C ASP A 94 30.10 34.88 29.97
N LEU A 95 30.11 36.06 29.35
CA LEU A 95 28.97 36.58 28.56
C LEU A 95 28.68 35.71 27.33
N VAL A 96 29.71 35.37 26.55
CA VAL A 96 29.58 34.54 25.34
C VAL A 96 29.06 33.15 25.69
N TRP A 97 29.70 32.47 26.64
CA TRP A 97 29.26 31.14 27.08
C TRP A 97 27.90 31.18 27.76
N GLY A 98 27.60 32.23 28.55
CA GLY A 98 26.30 32.40 29.19
C GLY A 98 25.15 32.54 28.18
N LYS A 99 25.32 33.37 27.14
CA LYS A 99 24.34 33.53 26.04
C LYS A 99 24.22 32.27 25.19
N PHE A 100 25.34 31.63 24.86
CA PHE A 100 25.35 30.38 24.12
C PHE A 100 24.59 29.28 24.88
N LEU A 101 24.94 29.04 26.15
CA LEU A 101 24.29 28.02 26.97
C LEU A 101 22.80 28.32 27.18
N ALA A 102 22.39 29.58 27.31
CA ALA A 102 20.96 29.94 27.41
C ALA A 102 20.19 29.60 26.12
N SER A 103 20.72 29.97 24.96
CA SER A 103 20.10 29.65 23.66
C SER A 103 20.13 28.14 23.36
N TRP A 104 21.17 27.43 23.80
CA TRP A 104 21.28 25.98 23.66
C TRP A 104 20.27 25.25 24.56
N ILE A 105 20.08 25.70 25.81
CA ILE A 105 19.00 25.19 26.67
C ILE A 105 17.63 25.45 26.06
N PHE A 106 17.40 26.62 25.45
CA PHE A 106 16.15 26.90 24.74
C PHE A 106 15.92 25.92 23.58
N ALA A 107 16.95 25.60 22.79
CA ALA A 107 16.87 24.58 21.75
C ALA A 107 16.59 23.18 22.31
N ILE A 108 17.20 22.79 23.46
CA ILE A 108 16.87 21.53 24.15
C ILE A 108 15.41 21.48 24.53
N ILE A 109 14.85 22.56 25.08
CA ILE A 109 13.43 22.62 25.45
C ILE A 109 12.55 22.37 24.21
N ALA A 110 12.89 22.97 23.06
CA ALA A 110 12.17 22.74 21.81
C ALA A 110 12.20 21.25 21.39
N ILE A 111 13.35 20.60 21.50
CA ILE A 111 13.52 19.16 21.19
C ILE A 111 12.73 18.30 22.18
N LEU A 112 12.84 18.56 23.47
CA LEU A 112 12.14 17.80 24.51
C LEU A 112 10.63 17.87 24.36
N LEU A 113 10.10 18.99 23.84
CA LEU A 113 8.66 19.13 23.57
C LEU A 113 8.15 18.20 22.44
N THR A 114 9.05 17.52 21.71
CA THR A 114 8.70 16.46 20.75
C THR A 114 8.49 15.08 21.40
N PHE A 115 8.56 14.97 22.74
CA PHE A 115 8.35 13.71 23.48
C PHE A 115 7.07 12.91 23.12
N PRO A 116 5.94 13.49 22.64
CA PRO A 116 4.80 12.68 22.24
C PRO A 116 5.14 11.66 21.14
N PHE A 117 6.13 11.93 20.28
CA PHE A 117 6.57 11.01 19.24
C PHE A 117 7.16 9.74 19.85
N TRP A 118 8.03 9.89 20.85
CA TRP A 118 8.63 8.77 21.57
C TRP A 118 7.56 7.90 22.24
N ILE A 119 6.57 8.51 22.88
CA ILE A 119 5.44 7.80 23.48
C ILE A 119 4.60 7.08 22.42
N THR A 120 4.27 7.77 21.33
CA THR A 120 3.43 7.24 20.25
C THR A 120 4.03 5.98 19.64
N VAL A 121 5.33 5.99 19.33
CA VAL A 121 6.00 4.85 18.72
C VAL A 121 6.00 3.62 19.65
N ASN A 122 6.22 3.80 20.95
CA ASN A 122 6.16 2.70 21.92
C ASN A 122 4.73 2.18 22.17
N ILE A 123 3.70 2.98 21.94
CA ILE A 123 2.30 2.53 22.02
C ILE A 123 1.90 1.75 20.76
N LEU A 124 2.44 2.12 19.59
CA LEU A 124 2.08 1.51 18.32
C LEU A 124 2.90 0.26 17.98
N GLY A 125 4.14 0.15 18.47
CA GLY A 125 5.01 -1.00 18.27
C GLY A 125 6.15 -1.06 19.29
N ASN A 126 7.23 -1.78 18.96
CA ASN A 126 8.37 -2.02 19.87
C ASN A 126 9.68 -1.41 19.30
N PRO A 127 9.87 -0.08 19.35
CA PRO A 127 11.04 0.59 18.76
C PRO A 127 12.34 0.28 19.50
N ASP A 128 13.47 0.49 18.83
CA ASP A 128 14.77 0.54 19.51
C ASP A 128 14.90 1.87 20.25
N ASN A 129 14.55 1.84 21.53
CA ASN A 129 14.60 3.02 22.39
C ASN A 129 16.03 3.54 22.59
N THR A 130 17.05 2.69 22.46
CA THR A 130 18.45 3.11 22.58
C THR A 130 18.82 3.99 21.38
N VAL A 131 18.45 3.56 20.17
CA VAL A 131 18.65 4.35 18.94
C VAL A 131 17.90 5.68 19.02
N ILE A 132 16.67 5.71 19.54
CA ILE A 132 15.91 6.96 19.72
C ILE A 132 16.64 7.93 20.67
N ILE A 133 17.16 7.45 21.80
CA ILE A 133 17.90 8.28 22.76
C ILE A 133 19.18 8.85 22.13
N ILE A 134 19.94 8.02 21.41
CA ILE A 134 21.16 8.49 20.72
C ILE A 134 20.80 9.48 19.60
N GLY A 135 19.69 9.27 18.88
CA GLY A 135 19.20 10.23 17.89
C GLY A 135 18.88 11.60 18.50
N TYR A 136 18.16 11.63 19.63
CA TYR A 136 17.91 12.87 20.37
C TYR A 136 19.18 13.52 20.92
N LEU A 137 20.16 12.73 21.38
CA LEU A 137 21.47 13.23 21.79
C LEU A 137 22.23 13.85 20.61
N GLY A 138 22.14 13.22 19.42
CA GLY A 138 22.66 13.76 18.17
C GLY A 138 22.00 15.10 17.83
N CYS A 139 20.68 15.21 17.96
CA CYS A 139 19.94 16.45 17.74
C CYS A 139 20.41 17.56 18.68
N PHE A 140 20.61 17.22 19.96
CA PHE A 140 21.12 18.15 20.97
C PHE A 140 22.51 18.71 20.61
N ILE A 141 23.44 17.84 20.24
CA ILE A 141 24.81 18.22 19.89
C ILE A 141 24.83 19.02 18.58
N LEU A 142 24.06 18.60 17.57
CA LEU A 142 23.91 19.30 16.29
C LEU A 142 23.34 20.72 16.48
N ALA A 143 22.30 20.87 17.30
CA ALA A 143 21.74 22.17 17.63
C ALA A 143 22.78 23.11 18.24
N GLY A 144 23.64 22.60 19.13
CA GLY A 144 24.73 23.37 19.74
C GLY A 144 25.75 23.85 18.71
N ALA A 145 26.16 22.96 17.79
CA ALA A 145 27.08 23.29 16.71
C ALA A 145 26.53 24.40 15.80
N MET A 146 25.28 24.25 15.34
CA MET A 146 24.62 25.23 14.49
C MET A 146 24.36 26.57 15.22
N LEU A 147 24.06 26.52 16.52
CA LEU A 147 23.90 27.71 17.37
C LEU A 147 25.21 28.48 17.51
N ALA A 148 26.34 27.79 17.73
CA ALA A 148 27.64 28.44 17.87
C ALA A 148 28.03 29.21 16.61
N ILE A 149 27.80 28.61 15.43
CA ILE A 149 27.96 29.28 14.13
C ILE A 149 27.06 30.51 14.05
N SER A 150 25.77 30.34 14.32
CA SER A 150 24.78 31.41 14.17
C SER A 150 25.02 32.58 15.13
N GLN A 151 25.47 32.30 16.35
CA GLN A 151 25.86 33.30 17.34
C GLN A 151 27.09 34.10 16.86
N THR A 152 28.06 33.42 16.25
CA THR A 152 29.23 34.07 15.64
C THR A 152 28.80 35.02 14.52
N MET A 153 27.88 34.59 13.65
CA MET A 153 27.34 35.44 12.59
C MET A 153 26.56 36.64 13.15
N SER A 154 25.82 36.47 14.24
CA SER A 154 25.17 37.57 14.97
C SER A 154 26.18 38.59 15.51
N ALA A 155 27.35 38.15 15.99
CA ALA A 155 28.40 39.04 16.48
C ALA A 155 29.10 39.84 15.36
N LEU A 156 29.08 39.36 14.11
CA LEU A 156 29.71 40.02 12.97
C LEU A 156 28.93 41.24 12.47
N THR A 157 27.59 41.23 12.58
CA THR A 157 26.72 42.27 12.01
C THR A 157 26.01 43.10 13.08
N LYS A 158 25.40 44.22 12.66
CA LYS A 158 24.50 45.05 13.48
C LYS A 158 23.02 44.83 13.13
N SER A 159 22.73 44.05 12.08
CA SER A 159 21.35 43.78 11.64
C SER A 159 20.97 42.33 11.96
N PRO A 160 19.93 42.09 12.77
CA PRO A 160 19.45 40.73 13.05
C PRO A 160 19.05 39.94 11.79
N VAL A 161 18.53 40.62 10.76
CA VAL A 161 18.14 39.96 9.50
C VAL A 161 19.39 39.48 8.73
N ILE A 162 20.44 40.29 8.67
CA ILE A 162 21.70 39.89 8.05
C ILE A 162 22.36 38.76 8.84
N ALA A 163 22.25 38.79 10.18
CA ALA A 163 22.76 37.73 11.06
C ALA A 163 22.10 36.38 10.75
N LEU A 164 20.77 36.41 10.56
CA LEU A 164 19.99 35.23 10.18
C LEU A 164 20.48 34.65 8.85
N VAL A 165 20.55 35.47 7.79
CA VAL A 165 20.94 35.02 6.45
C VAL A 165 22.36 34.44 6.45
N LEU A 166 23.30 35.10 7.12
CA LEU A 166 24.68 34.58 7.26
C LEU A 166 24.72 33.29 8.07
N GLY A 167 23.95 33.20 9.17
CA GLY A 167 23.84 31.99 9.97
C GLY A 167 23.31 30.82 9.16
N VAL A 168 22.25 31.03 8.37
CA VAL A 168 21.70 30.02 7.45
C VAL A 168 22.75 29.61 6.41
N PHE A 169 23.40 30.57 5.76
CA PHE A 169 24.37 30.30 4.70
C PHE A 169 25.58 29.49 5.20
N VAL A 170 26.17 29.88 6.33
CA VAL A 170 27.33 29.13 6.86
C VAL A 170 26.93 27.73 7.31
N ASN A 171 25.78 27.56 7.98
CA ASN A 171 25.27 26.23 8.33
C ASN A 171 24.98 25.39 7.08
N LEU A 172 24.48 26.00 6.00
CA LEU A 172 24.22 25.33 4.74
C LEU A 172 25.50 24.81 4.08
N LEU A 173 26.64 25.50 4.22
CA LEU A 173 27.93 25.01 3.69
C LEU A 173 28.40 23.72 4.40
N PHE A 174 28.29 23.66 5.73
CA PHE A 174 28.56 22.43 6.49
C PHE A 174 27.54 21.32 6.19
N PHE A 175 26.34 21.69 5.76
CA PHE A 175 25.34 20.72 5.35
C PHE A 175 25.65 20.14 3.96
N TRP A 176 25.95 21.00 2.98
CA TRP A 176 26.27 20.64 1.59
C TRP A 176 27.55 19.82 1.43
N SER A 177 28.51 19.94 2.35
CA SER A 177 29.78 19.18 2.29
C SER A 177 29.60 17.66 2.39
N GLY A 178 28.43 17.14 2.77
CA GLY A 178 28.14 15.69 2.72
C GLY A 178 27.01 15.31 1.79
N PHE A 179 26.61 16.22 0.90
CA PHE A 179 25.58 15.93 -0.09
C PHE A 179 26.22 15.28 -1.32
N GLU A 180 25.71 14.12 -1.76
CA GLU A 180 26.35 13.33 -2.81
C GLU A 180 26.52 14.11 -4.13
N TYR A 181 25.59 14.99 -4.48
CA TYR A 181 25.74 15.83 -5.67
C TYR A 181 26.94 16.79 -5.59
N VAL A 182 27.25 17.31 -4.41
CA VAL A 182 28.42 18.16 -4.18
C VAL A 182 29.70 17.33 -4.17
N LEU A 183 29.65 16.15 -3.55
CA LEU A 183 30.77 15.21 -3.52
C LEU A 183 31.12 14.65 -4.89
N PHE A 184 30.13 14.40 -5.74
CA PHE A 184 30.31 14.00 -7.12
C PHE A 184 31.15 15.03 -7.88
N TRP A 185 30.77 16.30 -7.80
CA TRP A 185 31.54 17.39 -8.42
C TRP A 185 32.93 17.57 -7.78
N ALA A 186 33.04 17.41 -6.46
CA ALA A 186 34.32 17.50 -5.76
C ALA A 186 35.29 16.38 -6.16
N ARG A 187 34.81 15.16 -6.44
CA ARG A 187 35.65 14.03 -6.87
C ARG A 187 36.23 14.21 -8.27
N GLU A 188 35.52 14.91 -9.14
CA GLU A 188 36.04 15.28 -10.47
C GLU A 188 37.19 16.30 -10.39
N LEU A 189 37.22 17.11 -9.32
CA LEU A 189 38.17 18.24 -9.20
C LEU A 189 39.31 18.00 -8.21
N PHE A 190 39.13 17.13 -7.22
CA PHE A 190 40.04 16.96 -6.11
C PHE A 190 40.38 15.48 -5.86
N SER A 191 41.57 15.23 -5.33
CA SER A 191 41.98 13.89 -4.89
C SER A 191 41.08 13.34 -3.77
N ASP A 192 40.99 12.01 -3.65
CA ASP A 192 40.22 11.32 -2.61
C ASP A 192 40.47 11.83 -1.19
N VAL A 193 41.71 12.20 -0.85
CA VAL A 193 42.07 12.71 0.48
C VAL A 193 41.37 14.03 0.79
N ILE A 194 41.28 14.92 -0.20
CA ILE A 194 40.61 16.22 -0.07
C ILE A 194 39.09 16.01 0.01
N VAL A 195 38.55 15.09 -0.79
CA VAL A 195 37.13 14.74 -0.76
C VAL A 195 36.74 14.15 0.61
N ASP A 196 37.52 13.21 1.15
CA ASP A 196 37.31 12.65 2.49
C ASP A 196 37.39 13.75 3.57
N THR A 197 38.23 14.76 3.36
CA THR A 197 38.32 15.93 4.25
C THR A 197 37.07 16.79 4.15
N ILE A 198 36.53 17.05 2.96
CA ILE A 198 35.27 17.77 2.76
C ILE A 198 34.12 17.04 3.47
N ILE A 199 34.02 15.71 3.30
CA ILE A 199 33.02 14.88 3.98
C ILE A 199 33.14 14.97 5.50
N SER A 200 34.36 15.06 6.04
CA SER A 200 34.61 15.20 7.48
C SER A 200 34.14 16.53 8.08
N PHE A 201 33.73 17.50 7.25
CA PHE A 201 33.06 18.71 7.72
C PHE A 201 31.54 18.64 7.57
N SER A 202 30.96 17.48 7.24
CA SER A 202 29.53 17.36 7.00
C SER A 202 28.71 17.15 8.26
N PHE A 203 27.76 18.04 8.51
CA PHE A 203 26.72 17.80 9.52
C PHE A 203 25.91 16.55 9.24
N LEU A 204 25.57 16.31 7.97
CA LEU A 204 24.76 15.16 7.59
C LEU A 204 25.49 13.83 7.84
N ALA A 205 26.78 13.74 7.48
CA ALA A 205 27.55 12.51 7.66
C ALA A 205 27.74 12.14 9.15
N HIS A 206 28.10 13.12 9.98
CA HIS A 206 28.29 12.90 11.42
C HIS A 206 26.95 12.66 12.14
N PHE A 207 25.90 13.39 11.76
CA PHE A 207 24.58 13.21 12.36
C PHE A 207 23.92 11.87 11.95
N ALA A 208 24.10 11.41 10.71
CA ALA A 208 23.53 10.14 10.23
C ALA A 208 24.06 8.93 10.99
N SER A 209 25.32 8.95 11.43
CA SER A 209 25.88 7.87 12.28
C SER A 209 25.17 7.85 13.64
N LEU A 210 25.05 9.00 14.28
CA LEU A 210 24.38 9.16 15.57
C LEU A 210 22.88 8.82 15.50
N SER A 211 22.15 9.32 14.50
CA SER A 211 20.70 9.10 14.38
C SER A 211 20.33 7.64 14.12
N ARG A 212 21.27 6.83 13.61
CA ARG A 212 21.13 5.38 13.42
C ARG A 212 21.65 4.54 14.59
N GLY A 213 22.13 5.18 15.66
CA GLY A 213 22.62 4.50 16.87
C GLY A 213 24.10 4.09 16.83
N LEU A 214 24.89 4.53 15.84
CA LEU A 214 26.34 4.34 15.84
C LEU A 214 27.03 5.60 16.38
N VAL A 215 27.64 5.50 17.56
CA VAL A 215 28.39 6.61 18.14
C VAL A 215 29.86 6.43 17.82
N GLU A 216 30.37 7.26 16.91
CA GLU A 216 31.80 7.33 16.62
C GLU A 216 32.43 8.48 17.41
N LEU A 217 33.62 8.23 18.01
CA LEU A 217 34.29 9.25 18.82
C LEU A 217 34.67 10.48 17.98
N ARG A 218 34.91 10.31 16.68
CA ARG A 218 35.17 11.42 15.75
C ARG A 218 33.97 12.38 15.63
N ASP A 219 32.74 11.88 15.72
CA ASP A 219 31.53 12.70 15.57
C ASP A 219 31.39 13.63 16.78
N LEU A 220 31.63 13.10 17.99
CA LEU A 220 31.62 13.87 19.22
C LEU A 220 32.74 14.92 19.25
N VAL A 221 33.94 14.56 18.79
CA VAL A 221 35.06 15.51 18.69
C VAL A 221 34.79 16.58 17.63
N PHE A 222 34.19 16.21 16.49
CA PHE A 222 33.82 17.15 15.44
C PHE A 222 32.85 18.21 15.97
N PHE A 223 31.69 17.81 16.48
CA PHE A 223 30.71 18.78 16.97
C PHE A 223 31.22 19.54 18.21
N GLY A 224 31.90 18.87 19.14
CA GLY A 224 32.46 19.50 20.33
C GLY A 224 33.53 20.55 19.98
N SER A 225 34.44 20.22 19.07
CA SER A 225 35.46 21.16 18.59
C SER A 225 34.84 22.34 17.85
N LEU A 226 33.76 22.12 17.09
CA LEU A 226 33.05 23.17 16.36
C LEU A 226 32.36 24.15 17.32
N ILE A 227 31.69 23.64 18.37
CA ILE A 227 31.08 24.47 19.42
C ILE A 227 32.13 25.35 20.08
N VAL A 228 33.25 24.76 20.50
CA VAL A 228 34.34 25.49 21.18
C VAL A 228 34.96 26.52 20.23
N PHE A 229 35.26 26.12 18.99
CA PHE A 229 35.89 26.96 17.98
C PHE A 229 35.07 28.22 17.66
N PHE A 230 33.79 28.08 17.34
CA PHE A 230 32.94 29.23 17.01
C PHE A 230 32.66 30.13 18.23
N ASN A 231 32.55 29.57 19.43
CA ASN A 231 32.46 30.39 20.64
C ASN A 231 33.76 31.18 20.92
N LEU A 232 34.93 30.57 20.70
CA LEU A 232 36.22 31.27 20.79
C LEU A 232 36.36 32.39 19.75
N ILE A 233 35.91 32.14 18.51
CA ILE A 233 35.83 33.18 17.48
C ILE A 233 34.91 34.31 17.91
N THR A 234 33.76 34.00 18.51
CA THR A 234 32.83 35.00 19.02
C THR A 234 33.48 35.89 20.09
N ILE A 235 34.20 35.28 21.05
CA ILE A 235 34.98 36.01 22.08
C ILE A 235 36.02 36.93 21.41
N ALA A 236 36.75 36.43 20.41
CA ALA A 236 37.74 37.21 19.69
C ALA A 236 37.11 38.41 18.95
N ILE A 237 36.00 38.20 18.24
CA ILE A 237 35.28 39.26 17.51
C ILE A 237 34.79 40.35 18.46
N ILE A 238 34.18 39.97 19.59
CA ILE A 238 33.64 40.93 20.56
C ILE A 238 34.77 41.70 21.22
N SER A 239 35.84 41.02 21.63
CA SER A 239 37.01 41.67 22.24
C SER A 239 37.62 42.72 21.29
N LEU A 240 37.76 42.38 19.99
CA LEU A 240 38.27 43.30 18.97
C LEU A 240 37.33 44.50 18.72
N LYS A 241 36.01 44.27 18.66
CA LYS A 241 35.03 45.36 18.43
C LYS A 241 34.91 46.32 19.62
N THR A 242 35.15 45.83 20.83
CA THR A 242 34.84 46.55 22.06
C THR A 242 36.07 47.09 22.79
N LYS A 243 37.28 46.76 22.31
CA LYS A 243 38.57 47.07 22.95
C LYS A 243 38.68 46.56 24.39
N GLY A 244 37.86 45.58 24.78
CA GLY A 244 37.91 44.94 26.09
C GLY A 244 39.06 43.94 26.19
N SER A 245 39.69 43.86 27.36
CA SER A 245 40.69 42.83 27.68
C SER A 245 39.98 41.51 27.99
N SER A 246 40.21 40.49 27.17
CA SER A 246 39.93 39.10 27.54
C SER A 246 41.24 38.41 27.92
N GLY A 247 41.21 37.38 28.76
CA GLY A 247 42.43 36.65 29.13
C GLY A 247 43.22 36.06 27.96
N LEU A 248 42.59 35.94 26.78
CA LEU A 248 43.19 35.46 25.52
C LEU A 248 43.75 36.59 24.63
N ILE A 249 43.25 37.82 24.75
CA ILE A 249 43.60 38.95 23.87
C ILE A 249 43.81 40.19 24.75
N SER A 250 45.07 40.49 25.11
CA SER A 250 45.42 41.69 25.89
C SER A 250 45.81 42.89 25.02
N SER A 251 45.95 42.70 23.69
CA SER A 251 46.50 43.70 22.79
C SER A 251 45.40 44.35 21.95
N SER A 252 45.30 45.69 22.00
CA SER A 252 44.42 46.53 21.18
C SER A 252 44.76 46.50 19.67
N SER A 253 45.70 45.66 19.25
CA SER A 253 46.23 45.55 17.89
C SER A 253 45.41 44.57 17.04
N VAL A 254 44.81 45.07 15.97
CA VAL A 254 44.05 44.28 14.97
C VAL A 254 44.90 43.13 14.39
N LYS A 255 46.22 43.33 14.23
CA LYS A 255 47.15 42.30 13.71
C LYS A 255 47.23 41.07 14.64
N HIS A 256 47.25 41.29 15.95
CA HIS A 256 47.26 40.20 16.92
C HIS A 256 45.93 39.43 16.91
N GLY A 257 44.81 40.14 16.75
CA GLY A 257 43.48 39.51 16.60
C GLY A 257 43.37 38.61 15.37
N VAL A 258 43.87 39.06 14.22
CA VAL A 258 43.89 38.25 12.98
C VAL A 258 44.78 37.02 13.16
N LEU A 259 45.94 37.16 13.81
CA LEU A 259 46.85 36.04 14.09
C LEU A 259 46.20 34.99 15.02
N VAL A 260 45.48 35.42 16.07
CA VAL A 260 44.73 34.51 16.95
C VAL A 260 43.63 33.77 16.18
N LEU A 261 42.89 34.46 15.31
CA LEU A 261 41.87 33.81 14.47
C LEU A 261 42.49 32.77 13.52
N MET A 262 43.63 33.09 12.90
CA MET A 262 44.35 32.15 12.03
C MET A 262 44.83 30.92 12.79
N LEU A 263 45.38 31.08 14.00
CA LEU A 263 45.80 29.97 14.86
C LEU A 263 44.61 29.12 15.32
N LEU A 264 43.48 29.72 15.68
CA LEU A 264 42.26 28.98 15.99
C LEU A 264 41.78 28.16 14.80
N PHE A 265 41.83 28.73 13.59
CA PHE A 265 41.44 28.03 12.37
C PHE A 265 42.36 26.84 12.10
N ILE A 266 43.68 27.04 12.13
CA ILE A 266 44.67 25.96 11.96
C ILE A 266 44.48 24.87 13.02
N GLY A 267 44.27 25.25 14.28
CA GLY A 267 44.03 24.32 15.38
C GLY A 267 42.76 23.50 15.18
N PHE A 268 41.66 24.13 14.76
CA PHE A 268 40.39 23.45 14.49
C PHE A 268 40.51 22.47 13.32
N PHE A 269 41.09 22.88 12.19
CA PHE A 269 41.28 22.00 11.04
C PHE A 269 42.25 20.85 11.37
N GLY A 270 43.38 21.15 12.01
CA GLY A 270 44.35 20.14 12.43
C GLY A 270 43.75 19.10 13.39
N LEU A 271 43.01 19.54 14.41
CA LEU A 271 42.33 18.65 15.36
C LEU A 271 41.34 17.72 14.65
N ASN A 272 40.51 18.25 13.75
CA ASN A 272 39.49 17.46 13.05
C ASN A 272 40.09 16.46 12.06
N ILE A 273 41.15 16.83 11.34
CA ILE A 273 41.88 15.91 10.47
C ILE A 273 42.50 14.76 11.29
N ILE A 274 43.13 15.07 12.43
CA ILE A 274 43.70 14.07 13.34
C ILE A 274 42.58 13.16 13.89
N ALA A 275 41.47 13.76 14.36
CA ALA A 275 40.34 13.02 14.90
C ALA A 275 39.72 12.08 13.87
N ASN A 276 39.55 12.54 12.63
CA ASN A 276 38.98 11.72 11.54
C ASN A 276 39.88 10.53 11.18
N ASN A 277 41.20 10.67 11.31
CA ASN A 277 42.14 9.59 11.00
C ASN A 277 42.32 8.62 12.17
N VAL A 278 42.46 9.12 13.39
CA VAL A 278 42.81 8.33 14.59
C VAL A 278 41.57 7.78 15.29
N LEU A 279 40.55 8.62 15.50
CA LEU A 279 39.40 8.28 16.35
C LEU A 279 38.29 7.55 15.60
N ARG A 280 38.38 7.44 14.26
CA ARG A 280 37.41 6.69 13.43
C ARG A 280 37.33 5.20 13.77
N GLN A 281 38.36 4.64 14.41
CA GLN A 281 38.36 3.24 14.83
C GLN A 281 37.61 3.00 16.15
N ILE A 282 37.35 4.06 16.91
CA ILE A 282 36.67 4.00 18.20
C ILE A 282 35.20 4.32 17.95
N SER A 283 34.41 3.28 17.74
CA SER A 283 32.96 3.37 17.60
C SER A 283 32.27 2.35 18.49
N TYR A 284 31.09 2.74 18.97
CA TYR A 284 30.21 1.85 19.71
C TYR A 284 28.82 1.84 19.07
N ASP A 285 28.35 0.64 18.76
CA ASP A 285 27.05 0.40 18.19
C ASP A 285 26.03 0.25 19.32
N PHE A 286 25.13 1.22 19.45
CA PHE A 286 24.07 1.25 20.47
C PHE A 286 22.79 0.55 20.02
N THR A 287 22.70 0.06 18.78
CA THR A 287 21.54 -0.73 18.32
C THR A 287 21.37 -1.98 19.17
N GLU A 288 20.13 -2.44 19.34
CA GLU A 288 19.80 -3.62 20.15
C GLU A 288 20.43 -4.90 19.55
N GLU A 289 20.37 -5.06 18.23
CA GLU A 289 20.84 -6.25 17.51
C GLU A 289 22.35 -6.22 17.16
N LYS A 290 23.00 -5.06 17.38
CA LYS A 290 24.41 -4.78 17.00
C LYS A 290 24.69 -5.00 15.52
N TYR A 291 23.77 -4.57 14.64
CA TYR A 291 23.85 -4.80 13.19
C TYR A 291 24.84 -3.86 12.47
N LEU A 292 25.39 -2.85 13.14
CA LEU A 292 26.35 -1.88 12.58
C LEU A 292 27.81 -2.20 12.94
N SER A 293 28.07 -3.10 13.88
CA SER A 293 29.41 -3.53 14.31
C SER A 293 29.63 -5.02 14.06
N LEU A 294 30.87 -5.51 13.92
CA LEU A 294 31.12 -6.95 13.72
C LEU A 294 30.69 -7.80 14.93
N THR A 295 30.16 -9.00 14.67
CA THR A 295 29.82 -9.97 15.72
C THR A 295 31.05 -10.44 16.49
N GLN A 296 30.83 -10.99 17.68
CA GLN A 296 31.93 -11.56 18.46
C GLN A 296 32.53 -12.80 17.77
N ASN A 297 31.73 -13.62 17.11
CA ASN A 297 32.25 -14.78 16.37
C ASN A 297 33.07 -14.37 15.15
N THR A 298 32.66 -13.36 14.37
CA THR A 298 33.50 -12.82 13.29
C THR A 298 34.85 -12.38 13.83
N LYS A 299 34.87 -11.64 14.94
CA LYS A 299 36.14 -11.22 15.59
C LYS A 299 36.97 -12.42 16.05
N ASN A 300 36.34 -13.46 16.58
CA ASN A 300 37.04 -14.68 17.01
C ASN A 300 37.62 -15.44 15.82
N ILE A 301 36.86 -15.63 14.74
CA ILE A 301 37.30 -16.26 13.48
C ILE A 301 38.49 -15.49 12.92
N LEU A 302 38.41 -14.17 12.82
CA LEU A 302 39.49 -13.32 12.30
C LEU A 302 40.76 -13.39 13.16
N ARG A 303 40.63 -13.43 14.50
CA ARG A 303 41.79 -13.58 15.40
C ARG A 303 42.43 -14.97 15.32
N ARG A 304 41.62 -15.99 15.06
CA ARG A 304 42.04 -17.40 14.98
C ARG A 304 42.49 -17.82 13.58
N LEU A 305 42.54 -16.91 12.59
CA LEU A 305 43.05 -17.23 11.25
C LEU A 305 44.41 -17.93 11.34
N GLU A 306 44.50 -19.13 10.78
CA GLU A 306 45.76 -19.88 10.76
C GLU A 306 46.77 -19.26 9.79
N ARG A 307 46.27 -18.68 8.69
CA ARG A 307 47.06 -18.15 7.57
C ARG A 307 46.60 -16.74 7.18
N PRO A 308 47.49 -15.95 6.56
CA PRO A 308 47.11 -14.64 6.05
C PRO A 308 46.14 -14.77 4.88
N VAL A 309 45.06 -13.98 4.90
CA VAL A 309 44.06 -13.89 3.83
C VAL A 309 44.14 -12.52 3.17
N ILE A 310 44.18 -12.48 1.84
CA ILE A 310 44.17 -11.24 1.05
C ILE A 310 42.85 -11.13 0.30
N ALA A 311 42.15 -10.01 0.53
CA ALA A 311 40.90 -9.67 -0.14
C ALA A 311 41.15 -8.66 -1.29
N LYS A 312 40.81 -9.02 -2.52
CA LYS A 312 40.89 -8.17 -3.70
C LYS A 312 39.49 -7.71 -4.10
N LEU A 313 39.17 -6.44 -3.80
CA LEU A 313 37.88 -5.81 -4.13
C LEU A 313 37.98 -5.14 -5.50
N TYR A 314 37.12 -5.51 -6.43
CA TYR A 314 37.04 -4.90 -7.76
C TYR A 314 35.78 -4.04 -7.84
N TYR A 315 35.92 -2.78 -8.22
CA TYR A 315 34.82 -1.83 -8.33
C TYR A 315 35.03 -0.85 -9.48
N SER A 316 34.19 -0.93 -10.51
CA SER A 316 34.19 0.03 -11.62
C SER A 316 33.46 1.33 -11.21
N PRO A 317 34.14 2.50 -11.21
CA PRO A 317 33.56 3.76 -10.74
C PRO A 317 32.25 4.19 -11.41
N ILE A 318 32.08 3.85 -12.69
CA ILE A 318 30.88 4.13 -13.50
C ILE A 318 29.59 3.62 -12.84
N LEU A 319 29.64 2.54 -12.06
CA LEU A 319 28.48 2.00 -11.37
C LEU A 319 27.95 2.98 -10.31
N GLY A 320 28.83 3.57 -9.52
CA GLY A 320 28.45 4.55 -8.50
C GLY A 320 28.11 5.94 -9.07
N GLN A 321 28.67 6.29 -10.22
CA GLN A 321 28.31 7.53 -10.93
C GLN A 321 26.87 7.48 -11.45
N ARG A 322 26.43 6.28 -11.91
CA ARG A 322 25.07 6.07 -12.44
C ARG A 322 24.05 5.76 -11.35
N ASN A 323 24.46 5.03 -10.33
CA ASN A 323 23.62 4.69 -9.19
C ASN A 323 24.35 5.00 -7.86
N PRO A 324 24.00 6.12 -7.20
CA PRO A 324 24.57 6.49 -5.90
C PRO A 324 24.45 5.38 -4.82
N GLU A 325 23.43 4.52 -4.89
CA GLU A 325 23.27 3.41 -3.94
C GLU A 325 24.39 2.38 -4.08
N VAL A 326 24.83 2.07 -5.31
CA VAL A 326 25.95 1.16 -5.54
C VAL A 326 27.24 1.73 -4.95
N ARG A 327 27.39 3.05 -4.98
CA ARG A 327 28.52 3.71 -4.30
C ARG A 327 28.46 3.53 -2.79
N GLN A 328 27.29 3.70 -2.18
CA GLN A 328 27.11 3.48 -0.74
C GLN A 328 27.48 2.05 -0.34
N ILE A 329 27.15 1.06 -1.17
CA ILE A 329 27.54 -0.35 -0.96
C ILE A 329 29.07 -0.50 -0.98
N PHE A 330 29.74 0.07 -1.98
CA PHE A 330 31.20 0.04 -2.05
C PHE A 330 31.83 0.66 -0.79
N ASP A 331 31.34 1.82 -0.36
CA ASP A 331 31.85 2.49 0.84
C ASP A 331 31.58 1.66 2.12
N ARG A 332 30.45 0.93 2.18
CA ARG A 332 30.15 -0.02 3.27
C ARG A 332 31.07 -1.24 3.25
N ILE A 333 31.33 -1.85 2.10
CA ILE A 333 32.26 -2.98 1.96
C ILE A 333 33.67 -2.55 2.37
N LYS A 334 34.13 -1.40 1.88
CA LYS A 334 35.42 -0.81 2.26
C LYS A 334 35.53 -0.63 3.78
N LEU A 335 34.45 -0.19 4.43
CA LEU A 335 34.40 -0.05 5.88
C LEU A 335 34.52 -1.41 6.60
N ILE A 336 33.79 -2.43 6.16
CA ILE A 336 33.84 -3.77 6.75
C ILE A 336 35.22 -4.42 6.57
N LEU A 337 35.80 -4.37 5.37
CA LEU A 337 37.14 -4.89 5.10
C LEU A 337 38.21 -4.20 5.96
N LYS A 338 38.05 -2.88 6.19
CA LYS A 338 38.90 -2.14 7.12
C LYS A 338 38.74 -2.64 8.56
N GLN A 339 37.51 -2.92 9.02
CA GLN A 339 37.29 -3.53 10.33
C GLN A 339 37.93 -4.92 10.42
N TYR A 340 37.82 -5.74 9.36
CA TYR A 340 38.43 -7.08 9.33
C TYR A 340 39.95 -7.03 9.49
N LYS A 341 40.61 -6.12 8.76
CA LYS A 341 42.05 -5.86 8.88
C LYS A 341 42.46 -5.50 10.31
N THR A 342 41.68 -4.67 10.99
CA THR A 342 41.94 -4.26 12.38
C THR A 342 41.84 -5.44 13.35
N TYR A 343 40.84 -6.32 13.20
CA TYR A 343 40.62 -7.42 14.15
C TYR A 343 41.46 -8.67 13.88
N ALA A 344 41.98 -8.85 12.67
CA ALA A 344 42.75 -10.03 12.26
C ALA A 344 44.24 -10.00 12.70
N ASN A 345 44.67 -9.00 13.48
CA ASN A 345 46.06 -8.87 13.97
C ASN A 345 47.12 -9.03 12.86
N GLY A 346 46.89 -8.43 11.69
CA GLY A 346 47.81 -8.49 10.54
C GLY A 346 47.68 -9.74 9.65
N LYS A 347 46.80 -10.70 9.98
CA LYS A 347 46.51 -11.89 9.16
C LYS A 347 45.41 -11.67 8.12
N PHE A 348 44.87 -10.46 8.00
CA PHE A 348 43.94 -10.09 6.95
C PHE A 348 44.38 -8.77 6.35
N ASP A 349 44.49 -8.72 5.03
CA ASP A 349 44.71 -7.48 4.29
C ASP A 349 43.79 -7.40 3.07
N TYR A 350 43.60 -6.19 2.55
CA TYR A 350 42.76 -5.98 1.37
C TYR A 350 43.36 -4.96 0.41
N LYS A 351 43.05 -5.12 -0.87
CA LYS A 351 43.42 -4.21 -1.95
C LYS A 351 42.21 -3.93 -2.83
N ILE A 352 42.05 -2.68 -3.23
CA ILE A 352 40.96 -2.23 -4.11
C ILE A 352 41.54 -2.03 -5.51
N TYR A 353 40.83 -2.55 -6.51
CA TYR A 353 41.09 -2.43 -7.94
C TYR A 353 39.91 -1.72 -8.60
N THR A 354 40.20 -0.81 -9.52
CA THR A 354 39.18 -0.04 -10.26
C THR A 354 39.25 -0.41 -11.74
N PRO A 355 38.69 -1.58 -12.13
CA PRO A 355 38.78 -2.04 -13.51
C PRO A 355 37.98 -1.12 -14.44
N GLU A 356 38.65 -0.68 -15.50
CA GLU A 356 38.06 0.05 -16.63
C GLU A 356 37.79 -0.92 -17.80
N PHE A 357 36.96 -0.50 -18.74
CA PHE A 357 36.59 -1.32 -19.90
C PHE A 357 37.83 -1.65 -20.76
N LEU A 358 38.03 -2.94 -21.03
CA LEU A 358 39.17 -3.52 -21.74
C LEU A 358 40.53 -3.32 -21.05
N ASP A 359 40.53 -3.08 -19.74
CA ASP A 359 41.76 -2.98 -18.95
C ASP A 359 42.24 -4.34 -18.42
N LYS A 360 43.54 -4.45 -18.13
CA LYS A 360 44.15 -5.66 -17.55
C LYS A 360 43.55 -6.04 -16.20
N ASP A 361 43.05 -5.08 -15.42
CA ASP A 361 42.39 -5.39 -14.15
C ASP A 361 40.98 -5.98 -14.36
N GLU A 362 40.30 -5.68 -15.48
CA GLU A 362 39.07 -6.36 -15.89
C GLU A 362 39.37 -7.83 -16.22
N ASP A 363 40.37 -8.10 -17.07
CA ASP A 363 40.78 -9.47 -17.44
C ASP A 363 41.12 -10.31 -16.20
N ARG A 364 41.83 -9.72 -15.23
CA ARG A 364 42.17 -10.39 -13.97
C ARG A 364 40.94 -10.68 -13.13
N ALA A 365 40.01 -9.72 -13.03
CA ALA A 365 38.78 -9.91 -12.27
C ALA A 365 37.94 -11.06 -12.85
N LEU A 366 37.79 -11.10 -14.18
CA LEU A 366 37.11 -12.18 -14.88
C LEU A 366 37.80 -13.52 -14.66
N ALA A 367 39.14 -13.57 -14.72
CA ALA A 367 39.92 -14.78 -14.43
C ALA A 367 39.83 -15.25 -12.97
N GLU A 368 39.62 -14.34 -12.03
CA GLU A 368 39.34 -14.67 -10.62
C GLU A 368 37.89 -15.13 -10.41
N GLY A 369 37.02 -15.11 -11.43
CA GLY A 369 35.64 -15.60 -11.38
C GLY A 369 34.58 -14.53 -11.08
N LEU A 370 34.92 -13.24 -11.21
CA LEU A 370 33.94 -12.16 -11.09
C LEU A 370 33.05 -12.08 -12.33
N GLN A 371 31.82 -11.60 -12.15
CA GLN A 371 30.84 -11.49 -13.22
C GLN A 371 30.67 -10.03 -13.67
N PRO A 372 30.68 -9.77 -14.99
CA PRO A 372 30.47 -8.42 -15.52
C PRO A 372 29.00 -8.02 -15.43
N ILE A 373 28.79 -6.74 -15.13
CA ILE A 373 27.52 -6.01 -15.15
C ILE A 373 27.47 -5.21 -16.46
N PRO A 374 26.63 -5.58 -17.45
CA PRO A 374 26.57 -4.89 -18.72
C PRO A 374 25.80 -3.58 -18.58
N LEU A 375 26.39 -2.51 -19.10
CA LEU A 375 25.79 -1.18 -19.18
C LEU A 375 25.35 -0.96 -20.63
N ILE A 376 24.11 -1.37 -20.91
CA ILE A 376 23.54 -1.51 -22.26
C ILE A 376 23.60 -0.20 -23.07
N ASP A 377 23.38 0.93 -22.42
CA ASP A 377 23.31 2.25 -23.06
C ASP A 377 24.66 2.79 -23.53
N ILE A 378 25.74 2.35 -22.90
CA ILE A 378 27.13 2.74 -23.23
C ILE A 378 27.93 1.57 -23.81
N ASN A 379 27.31 0.41 -23.98
CA ASN A 379 27.88 -0.80 -24.56
C ASN A 379 29.23 -1.21 -23.93
N GLN A 380 29.32 -1.16 -22.61
CA GLN A 380 30.51 -1.58 -21.85
C GLN A 380 30.13 -2.41 -20.63
N ASN A 381 31.07 -3.23 -20.17
CA ASN A 381 30.94 -3.98 -18.93
C ASN A 381 31.51 -3.18 -17.76
N ALA A 382 30.95 -3.42 -16.59
CA ALA A 382 31.47 -2.93 -15.31
C ALA A 382 31.55 -4.09 -14.32
N LEU A 383 32.44 -4.00 -13.33
CA LEU A 383 32.64 -5.07 -12.36
C LEU A 383 32.42 -4.56 -10.95
N PHE A 384 31.77 -5.39 -10.11
CA PHE A 384 31.66 -5.12 -8.68
C PHE A 384 31.61 -6.40 -7.86
N GLY A 385 32.77 -6.93 -7.46
CA GLY A 385 32.89 -8.20 -6.76
C GLY A 385 34.16 -8.30 -5.90
N LEU A 386 34.35 -9.43 -5.22
CA LEU A 386 35.48 -9.66 -4.30
C LEU A 386 36.08 -11.05 -4.49
N SER A 387 37.41 -11.13 -4.54
CA SER A 387 38.15 -12.39 -4.45
C SER A 387 38.96 -12.46 -3.15
N LEU A 388 38.88 -13.58 -2.45
CA LEU A 388 39.63 -13.91 -1.24
C LEU A 388 40.62 -15.03 -1.57
N SER A 389 41.87 -14.88 -1.14
CA SER A 389 42.91 -15.87 -1.36
C SER A 389 43.79 -16.05 -0.13
N ASP A 390 44.18 -17.30 0.15
CA ASP A 390 45.17 -17.63 1.19
C ASP A 390 46.56 -17.88 0.59
N SER A 391 47.54 -18.15 1.45
CA SER A 391 48.92 -18.43 1.02
C SER A 391 49.13 -19.78 0.32
N LEU A 392 48.17 -20.72 0.37
CA LEU A 392 48.25 -22.04 -0.27
C LEU A 392 47.34 -22.17 -1.49
N THR A 393 46.94 -21.05 -2.10
CA THR A 393 46.09 -20.99 -3.30
C THR A 393 44.63 -21.37 -3.11
N ASN A 394 44.15 -21.56 -1.87
CA ASN A 394 42.70 -21.64 -1.64
C ASN A 394 42.07 -20.29 -2.02
N LYS A 395 40.96 -20.34 -2.74
CA LYS A 395 40.23 -19.15 -3.20
C LYS A 395 38.76 -19.23 -2.84
N ALA A 396 38.18 -18.09 -2.48
CA ALA A 396 36.76 -17.90 -2.35
C ALA A 396 36.37 -16.60 -3.06
N VAL A 397 35.27 -16.60 -3.80
CA VAL A 397 34.91 -15.49 -4.69
C VAL A 397 33.46 -15.11 -4.42
N ILE A 398 33.22 -13.81 -4.27
CA ILE A 398 31.90 -13.20 -4.35
C ILE A 398 31.81 -12.59 -5.76
N PRO A 399 31.08 -13.23 -6.69
CA PRO A 399 31.15 -12.91 -8.11
C PRO A 399 30.65 -11.49 -8.42
N PHE A 400 29.61 -11.05 -7.70
CA PHE A 400 29.15 -9.67 -7.69
C PHE A 400 28.47 -9.32 -6.36
N PHE A 401 28.41 -8.04 -6.01
CA PHE A 401 27.64 -7.54 -4.87
C PHE A 401 26.28 -7.02 -5.33
N SER A 402 25.20 -7.64 -4.85
CA SER A 402 23.82 -7.17 -5.08
C SER A 402 23.38 -6.23 -3.96
N ILE A 403 22.45 -5.31 -4.27
CA ILE A 403 21.90 -4.36 -3.30
C ILE A 403 21.11 -5.10 -2.22
N GLU A 404 20.38 -6.14 -2.63
CA GLU A 404 19.51 -6.95 -1.78
C GLU A 404 20.30 -7.77 -0.75
N ARG A 405 21.56 -8.12 -1.04
CA ARG A 405 22.44 -8.87 -0.11
C ARG A 405 23.23 -7.97 0.85
N LEU A 406 23.09 -6.64 0.77
CA LEU A 406 23.81 -5.71 1.66
C LEU A 406 23.69 -6.03 3.16
N PRO A 407 22.51 -6.42 3.71
CA PRO A 407 22.40 -6.78 5.12
C PRO A 407 23.26 -7.99 5.52
N PHE A 408 23.47 -8.93 4.59
CA PHE A 408 24.18 -10.19 4.80
C PHE A 408 25.68 -10.09 4.54
N LEU A 409 26.21 -8.90 4.27
CA LEU A 409 27.59 -8.72 3.83
C LEU A 409 28.63 -9.28 4.82
N GLU A 410 28.40 -9.14 6.13
CA GLU A 410 29.30 -9.74 7.14
C GLU A 410 29.22 -11.27 7.12
N GLN A 411 28.02 -11.83 6.99
CA GLN A 411 27.81 -13.27 6.90
C GLN A 411 28.50 -13.83 5.66
N ASP A 412 28.30 -13.21 4.49
CA ASP A 412 28.87 -13.63 3.22
C ASP A 412 30.41 -13.62 3.30
N LEU A 413 31.01 -12.52 3.77
CA LEU A 413 32.46 -12.40 3.89
C LEU A 413 33.05 -13.40 4.89
N THR A 414 32.47 -13.49 6.09
CA THR A 414 32.99 -14.36 7.15
C THR A 414 32.83 -15.83 6.78
N THR A 415 31.71 -16.22 6.17
CA THR A 415 31.48 -17.60 5.70
C THR A 415 32.48 -17.99 4.61
N ASN A 416 32.77 -17.07 3.68
CA ASN A 416 33.78 -17.28 2.64
C ASN A 416 35.21 -17.41 3.20
N ILE A 417 35.54 -16.71 4.28
CA ILE A 417 36.83 -16.89 4.98
C ILE A 417 36.84 -18.20 5.76
N TYR A 418 35.75 -18.52 6.45
CA TYR A 418 35.61 -19.72 7.27
C TYR A 418 35.82 -21.00 6.44
N LYS A 419 35.17 -21.09 5.27
CA LYS A 419 35.24 -22.26 4.37
C LYS A 419 36.63 -22.53 3.79
N MET A 420 37.51 -21.52 3.75
CA MET A 420 38.88 -21.69 3.23
C MET A 420 39.79 -22.44 4.21
N HIS A 421 39.44 -22.46 5.49
CA HIS A 421 40.30 -23.00 6.55
C HIS A 421 39.67 -24.17 7.32
N HIS A 422 38.35 -24.35 7.26
CA HIS A 422 37.65 -25.39 8.01
C HIS A 422 37.43 -26.67 7.21
N LYS A 423 37.65 -27.82 7.86
CA LYS A 423 37.35 -29.14 7.29
C LYS A 423 35.85 -29.42 7.39
N LYS A 424 35.22 -29.76 6.25
CA LYS A 424 33.79 -30.08 6.19
C LYS A 424 33.44 -31.35 6.99
N LYS A 425 32.42 -31.25 7.84
CA LYS A 425 31.77 -32.40 8.52
C LYS A 425 30.88 -33.17 7.55
N THR A 426 30.57 -34.43 7.85
CA THR A 426 29.82 -35.32 6.95
C THR A 426 28.36 -35.43 7.41
N ILE A 427 27.44 -35.02 6.54
CA ILE A 427 25.99 -35.10 6.77
C ILE A 427 25.40 -36.19 5.87
N GLY A 428 24.67 -37.13 6.46
CA GLY A 428 23.82 -38.07 5.71
C GLY A 428 22.44 -37.47 5.51
N ILE A 429 21.90 -37.50 4.29
CA ILE A 429 20.54 -37.01 4.03
C ILE A 429 19.69 -38.14 3.47
N LEU A 430 18.61 -38.46 4.19
CA LEU A 430 17.57 -39.39 3.78
C LEU A 430 16.32 -38.58 3.44
N SER A 431 15.91 -38.57 2.17
CA SER A 431 14.77 -37.77 1.71
C SER A 431 13.92 -38.54 0.72
N SER A 432 12.60 -38.53 0.92
CA SER A 432 11.64 -39.00 -0.09
C SER A 432 11.28 -37.90 -1.11
N LEU A 433 11.55 -36.63 -0.77
CA LEU A 433 11.38 -35.47 -1.63
C LEU A 433 12.58 -35.29 -2.58
N PRO A 434 12.37 -34.73 -3.78
CA PRO A 434 13.41 -34.58 -4.81
C PRO A 434 14.37 -33.40 -4.55
N ILE A 435 14.90 -33.29 -3.33
CA ILE A 435 15.76 -32.17 -2.90
C ILE A 435 17.05 -32.03 -3.71
N ASN A 436 17.58 -33.15 -4.24
CA ASN A 436 18.79 -33.18 -5.06
C ASN A 436 18.51 -32.88 -6.56
N GLY A 437 17.25 -32.62 -6.93
CA GLY A 437 16.81 -32.50 -8.32
C GLY A 437 16.85 -33.83 -9.07
N GLY A 438 16.71 -33.76 -10.39
CA GLY A 438 16.76 -34.93 -11.29
C GLY A 438 15.51 -35.09 -12.16
N VAL A 439 15.46 -36.18 -12.91
CA VAL A 439 14.32 -36.53 -13.79
C VAL A 439 13.47 -37.58 -13.07
N ARG A 440 12.21 -37.25 -12.77
CA ARG A 440 11.21 -38.24 -12.30
C ARG A 440 10.45 -38.82 -13.50
N GLN A 441 9.70 -39.91 -13.29
CA GLN A 441 8.79 -40.49 -14.28
C GLN A 441 7.95 -39.38 -14.93
N ASN A 442 7.95 -39.31 -16.28
CA ASN A 442 7.30 -38.31 -17.14
C ASN A 442 8.16 -37.10 -17.59
N ASP A 443 9.49 -37.21 -17.61
CA ASP A 443 10.41 -36.23 -18.24
C ASP A 443 10.39 -34.80 -17.67
N VAL A 444 9.81 -34.57 -16.49
CA VAL A 444 9.88 -33.28 -15.81
C VAL A 444 11.24 -33.16 -15.11
N MET A 445 12.08 -32.25 -15.58
CA MET A 445 13.38 -31.94 -14.98
C MET A 445 13.19 -31.07 -13.74
N MET A 446 13.46 -31.64 -12.56
CA MET A 446 13.41 -30.92 -11.29
C MET A 446 14.78 -30.31 -10.98
N ARG A 447 14.78 -29.04 -10.57
CA ARG A 447 15.98 -28.34 -10.13
C ARG A 447 16.34 -28.77 -8.70
N LYS A 448 17.64 -28.84 -8.43
CA LYS A 448 18.18 -29.03 -7.08
C LYS A 448 17.82 -27.82 -6.20
N TRP A 449 17.32 -28.08 -5.00
CA TRP A 449 16.93 -27.03 -4.07
C TRP A 449 18.14 -26.21 -3.60
N GLU A 450 17.95 -24.92 -3.42
CA GLU A 450 19.03 -23.98 -3.10
C GLU A 450 19.54 -24.17 -1.68
N ILE A 451 18.67 -24.59 -0.76
CA ILE A 451 19.06 -24.92 0.62
C ILE A 451 20.09 -26.06 0.64
N LEU A 452 19.97 -27.04 -0.25
CA LEU A 452 20.91 -28.14 -0.35
C LEU A 452 22.28 -27.66 -0.87
N LYS A 453 22.30 -26.69 -1.79
CA LYS A 453 23.56 -26.05 -2.23
C LYS A 453 24.23 -25.34 -1.06
N TYR A 454 23.48 -24.60 -0.23
CA TYR A 454 24.02 -23.97 0.97
C TYR A 454 24.57 -24.98 1.99
N ILE A 455 23.93 -26.14 2.17
CA ILE A 455 24.45 -27.21 3.03
C ILE A 455 25.76 -27.75 2.45
N GLU A 456 25.82 -28.04 1.15
CA GLU A 456 27.02 -28.55 0.46
C GLU A 456 28.20 -27.57 0.47
N GLU A 457 27.95 -26.27 0.58
CA GLU A 457 29.01 -25.27 0.72
C GLU A 457 29.82 -25.46 2.00
N LEU A 458 29.18 -25.84 3.12
CA LEU A 458 29.81 -25.98 4.44
C LEU A 458 30.04 -27.44 4.87
N TYR A 459 29.29 -28.38 4.30
CA TYR A 459 29.28 -29.78 4.71
C TYR A 459 29.57 -30.73 3.54
N LYS A 460 30.11 -31.90 3.86
CA LYS A 460 30.21 -33.02 2.93
C LYS A 460 28.90 -33.79 3.00
N VAL A 461 28.06 -33.63 1.99
CA VAL A 461 26.73 -34.26 1.95
C VAL A 461 26.81 -35.62 1.27
N LYS A 462 26.16 -36.62 1.85
CA LYS A 462 25.92 -37.93 1.26
C LYS A 462 24.41 -38.20 1.25
N ILE A 463 23.81 -38.22 0.06
CA ILE A 463 22.43 -38.64 -0.13
C ILE A 463 22.37 -40.16 0.08
N ILE A 464 21.42 -40.60 0.90
CA ILE A 464 21.17 -42.00 1.26
C ILE A 464 20.09 -42.53 0.33
N GLU A 465 20.48 -43.43 -0.57
CA GLU A 465 19.55 -44.07 -1.53
C GLU A 465 19.36 -45.55 -1.19
N LYS A 466 20.35 -46.19 -0.57
CA LYS A 466 20.34 -47.61 -0.22
C LYS A 466 20.53 -47.82 1.28
N PRO A 467 19.98 -48.90 1.87
CA PRO A 467 20.21 -49.23 3.28
C PRO A 467 21.69 -49.38 3.66
N ASP A 468 22.56 -49.72 2.71
CA ASP A 468 24.01 -49.85 2.94
C ASP A 468 24.71 -48.49 3.12
N ASP A 469 24.15 -47.40 2.59
CA ASP A 469 24.70 -46.06 2.81
C ASP A 469 24.61 -45.65 4.29
N LEU A 470 23.74 -46.27 5.09
CA LEU A 470 23.59 -46.04 6.54
C LEU A 470 24.58 -46.84 7.40
N ASN A 471 25.42 -47.70 6.79
CA ASN A 471 26.41 -48.48 7.53
C ASN A 471 27.57 -47.62 8.07
N GLN A 472 27.80 -46.42 7.51
CA GLN A 472 28.74 -45.45 8.05
C GLN A 472 28.09 -44.54 9.10
N GLN A 473 28.88 -44.09 10.07
CA GLN A 473 28.43 -43.11 11.05
C GLN A 473 28.56 -41.69 10.47
N TYR A 474 27.46 -40.94 10.49
CA TYR A 474 27.43 -39.55 10.07
C TYR A 474 27.62 -38.63 11.28
N ASP A 475 28.14 -37.41 11.08
CA ASP A 475 28.17 -36.42 12.15
C ASP A 475 26.73 -36.00 12.52
N VAL A 476 25.86 -35.88 11.51
CA VAL A 476 24.41 -35.67 11.64
C VAL A 476 23.68 -36.42 10.53
N LEU A 477 22.56 -37.06 10.86
CA LEU A 477 21.61 -37.60 9.89
C LEU A 477 20.42 -36.63 9.73
N MET A 478 20.20 -36.11 8.53
CA MET A 478 19.03 -35.29 8.21
C MET A 478 17.99 -36.16 7.51
N MET A 479 16.79 -36.25 8.09
CA MET A 479 15.65 -36.98 7.54
C MET A 479 14.60 -35.98 7.07
N VAL A 480 14.25 -36.00 5.78
CA VAL A 480 13.29 -35.08 5.17
C VAL A 480 12.11 -35.88 4.62
N HIS A 481 10.92 -35.66 5.17
CA HIS A 481 9.69 -36.36 4.80
C HIS A 481 9.84 -37.91 4.78
N PRO A 482 10.34 -38.55 5.85
CA PRO A 482 10.50 -40.01 5.85
C PRO A 482 9.16 -40.71 5.69
N TYR A 483 9.08 -41.70 4.79
CA TYR A 483 7.89 -42.54 4.59
C TYR A 483 8.31 -43.92 4.06
N GLY A 484 7.61 -44.98 4.50
CA GLY A 484 7.84 -46.34 3.99
C GLY A 484 9.21 -46.94 4.35
N LEU A 485 9.75 -46.61 5.53
CA LEU A 485 11.04 -47.14 6.00
C LEU A 485 10.97 -48.64 6.28
N SER A 486 11.96 -49.41 5.81
CA SER A 486 12.10 -50.83 6.16
C SER A 486 12.70 -51.04 7.55
N GLU A 487 12.43 -52.18 8.18
CA GLU A 487 12.98 -52.52 9.51
C GLU A 487 14.52 -52.43 9.57
N ASP A 488 15.23 -52.87 8.52
CA ASP A 488 16.70 -52.76 8.45
C ASP A 488 17.19 -51.30 8.47
N VAL A 489 16.46 -50.40 7.80
CA VAL A 489 16.78 -48.97 7.78
C VAL A 489 16.53 -48.36 9.15
N ILE A 490 15.43 -48.72 9.82
CA ILE A 490 15.07 -48.25 11.17
C ILE A 490 16.17 -48.63 12.18
N GLU A 491 16.62 -49.88 12.20
CA GLU A 491 17.68 -50.34 13.11
C GLU A 491 19.02 -49.65 12.87
N LYS A 492 19.32 -49.28 11.62
CA LYS A 492 20.52 -48.49 11.29
C LYS A 492 20.39 -47.03 11.68
N ILE A 493 19.18 -46.44 11.59
CA ILE A 493 18.91 -45.07 12.04
C ILE A 493 19.01 -44.95 13.57
N LYS A 494 18.53 -45.94 14.34
CA LYS A 494 18.64 -45.96 15.82
C LYS A 494 20.10 -45.85 16.31
N LYS A 495 21.08 -46.24 15.47
CA LYS A 495 22.53 -46.13 15.76
C LYS A 495 23.12 -44.74 15.49
N GLN A 496 22.39 -43.84 14.84
CA GLN A 496 22.84 -42.48 14.58
C GLN A 496 22.46 -41.61 15.79
N PRO A 497 23.43 -41.02 16.51
CA PRO A 497 23.15 -40.33 17.77
C PRO A 497 22.49 -38.96 17.58
N LYS A 498 22.62 -38.34 16.40
CA LYS A 498 22.20 -36.96 16.14
C LYS A 498 21.38 -36.89 14.87
N VAL A 499 20.12 -36.44 14.99
CA VAL A 499 19.16 -36.46 13.89
C VAL A 499 18.45 -35.12 13.77
N LEU A 500 18.39 -34.58 12.55
CA LEU A 500 17.48 -33.50 12.18
C LEU A 500 16.30 -34.12 11.42
N LEU A 501 15.15 -34.18 12.06
CA LEU A 501 13.95 -34.84 11.56
C LEU A 501 12.92 -33.79 11.10
N LEU A 502 12.60 -33.79 9.81
CA LEU A 502 11.56 -32.94 9.23
C LEU A 502 10.43 -33.82 8.71
N MET A 503 9.24 -33.62 9.28
CA MET A 503 8.04 -34.40 9.01
C MET A 503 6.96 -33.49 8.47
N ASP A 504 6.10 -34.04 7.62
CA ASP A 504 5.03 -33.28 6.99
C ASP A 504 3.72 -34.08 6.96
N VAL A 505 2.60 -33.39 7.10
CA VAL A 505 1.26 -33.98 6.96
C VAL A 505 0.68 -33.75 5.58
N ALA A 506 1.05 -32.65 4.93
CA ALA A 506 0.58 -32.24 3.62
C ALA A 506 1.65 -31.35 2.94
N ASP A 507 2.50 -31.98 2.13
CA ASP A 507 3.61 -31.35 1.43
C ASP A 507 3.14 -30.40 0.32
N ASP A 508 2.87 -29.13 0.65
CA ASP A 508 2.38 -28.12 -0.29
C ASP A 508 3.43 -27.81 -1.38
N ALA A 509 4.72 -27.97 -1.09
CA ALA A 509 5.81 -27.82 -2.04
C ALA A 509 5.66 -28.73 -3.26
N SER A 510 5.10 -29.94 -3.12
CA SER A 510 4.92 -30.88 -4.23
C SER A 510 4.06 -30.32 -5.37
N ARG A 511 3.10 -29.46 -5.06
CA ARG A 511 2.26 -28.78 -6.05
C ARG A 511 3.05 -27.82 -6.92
N LEU A 512 4.08 -27.18 -6.35
CA LEU A 512 4.85 -26.14 -7.01
C LEU A 512 5.87 -26.70 -8.01
N TYR A 513 6.42 -27.90 -7.75
CA TYR A 513 7.39 -28.55 -8.64
C TYR A 513 6.83 -29.74 -9.43
N SER A 514 5.62 -30.25 -9.11
CA SER A 514 4.93 -31.31 -9.85
C SER A 514 3.46 -30.95 -10.15
N PRO A 515 3.15 -30.44 -11.36
CA PRO A 515 1.80 -29.99 -11.72
C PRO A 515 0.77 -31.12 -11.91
N LEU A 516 1.21 -32.38 -11.98
CA LEU A 516 0.33 -33.56 -11.86
C LEU A 516 0.18 -33.85 -10.37
N GLY A 517 -0.91 -33.34 -9.76
CA GLY A 517 -1.16 -33.41 -8.33
C GLY A 517 -0.94 -34.81 -7.75
N GLY A 518 0.10 -34.96 -6.93
CA GLY A 518 0.29 -36.13 -6.10
C GLY A 518 -0.76 -36.20 -5.00
N GLN A 519 -1.07 -37.40 -4.52
CA GLN A 519 -1.78 -37.55 -3.25
C GLN A 519 -0.86 -37.06 -2.13
N PHE A 520 -1.35 -36.23 -1.20
CA PHE A 520 -0.58 -35.83 -0.01
C PHE A 520 -0.30 -37.07 0.83
N ILE A 521 0.98 -37.44 0.91
CA ILE A 521 1.46 -38.53 1.76
C ILE A 521 1.89 -37.90 3.07
N THR A 522 1.48 -38.50 4.19
CA THR A 522 1.94 -38.05 5.51
C THR A 522 3.23 -38.78 5.86
N SER A 523 4.18 -38.06 6.44
CA SER A 523 5.41 -38.64 6.97
C SER A 523 5.12 -39.70 8.01
N ASP A 524 5.90 -40.76 8.00
CA ASP A 524 5.78 -41.87 8.94
C ASP A 524 7.15 -42.33 9.44
N ILE A 525 7.28 -42.34 10.77
CA ILE A 525 8.50 -42.70 11.49
C ILE A 525 8.33 -43.99 12.32
N PHE A 526 7.15 -44.63 12.31
CA PHE A 526 6.86 -45.92 12.96
C PHE A 526 7.56 -46.11 14.32
N GLU A 527 8.38 -47.15 14.47
CA GLU A 527 9.10 -47.49 15.71
C GLU A 527 10.11 -46.42 16.18
N LEU A 528 10.56 -45.53 15.29
CA LEU A 528 11.48 -44.44 15.68
C LEU A 528 10.77 -43.41 16.56
N ALA A 529 9.46 -43.21 16.39
CA ALA A 529 8.66 -42.35 17.27
C ALA A 529 8.75 -42.82 18.72
N ASP A 530 8.62 -44.14 18.93
CA ASP A 530 8.65 -44.77 20.24
C ASP A 530 10.06 -44.75 20.85
N TYR A 531 11.08 -44.96 20.01
CA TYR A 531 12.48 -44.91 20.43
C TYR A 531 12.90 -43.50 20.88
N TRP A 532 12.52 -42.46 20.13
CA TRP A 532 12.84 -41.07 20.47
C TRP A 532 11.85 -40.40 21.42
N GLY A 533 10.71 -41.04 21.71
CA GLY A 533 9.65 -40.46 22.53
C GLY A 533 8.96 -39.25 21.89
N ILE A 534 8.86 -39.25 20.56
CA ILE A 534 8.25 -38.17 19.78
C ILE A 534 6.84 -38.60 19.38
N GLN A 535 5.86 -37.72 19.56
CA GLN A 535 4.52 -37.86 19.03
C GLN A 535 4.28 -36.77 17.97
N PHE A 536 4.02 -37.23 16.75
CA PHE A 536 3.70 -36.42 15.58
C PHE A 536 2.19 -36.38 15.38
N TYR A 537 1.58 -35.19 15.28
CA TYR A 537 0.13 -35.04 15.19
C TYR A 537 -0.34 -35.06 13.72
N ASP A 538 -0.59 -36.24 13.18
CA ASP A 538 -0.91 -36.48 11.77
C ASP A 538 -2.34 -36.11 11.34
N ILE A 539 -3.28 -35.98 12.28
CA ILE A 539 -4.70 -35.69 12.01
C ILE A 539 -5.07 -34.20 11.98
N GLY A 540 -4.14 -33.29 12.24
CA GLY A 540 -4.42 -31.86 12.21
C GLY A 540 -3.27 -30.99 11.75
N VAL A 541 -3.60 -29.76 11.39
CA VAL A 541 -2.68 -28.72 10.92
C VAL A 541 -2.85 -27.47 11.78
N ALA A 542 -1.77 -26.76 12.03
CA ALA A 542 -1.77 -25.51 12.77
C ALA A 542 -2.35 -24.38 11.90
N ALA A 543 -3.27 -23.62 12.47
CA ALA A 543 -3.79 -22.38 11.92
C ALA A 543 -3.45 -21.23 12.85
N ASP A 544 -2.72 -20.24 12.36
CA ASP A 544 -2.26 -19.10 13.14
C ASP A 544 -2.77 -17.78 12.54
N PHE A 545 -3.68 -17.12 13.26
CA PHE A 545 -4.30 -15.89 12.78
C PHE A 545 -3.40 -14.66 12.95
N ASP A 546 -2.64 -14.57 14.04
CA ASP A 546 -1.82 -13.38 14.28
C ASP A 546 -0.61 -13.36 13.34
N ASN A 547 -0.11 -14.53 12.94
CA ASN A 547 1.01 -14.68 12.01
C ASN A 547 0.60 -14.94 10.55
N SER A 548 -0.70 -15.03 10.24
CA SER A 548 -1.21 -15.27 8.87
C SER A 548 -0.69 -14.29 7.82
N ILE A 549 -0.61 -14.74 6.57
CA ILE A 549 -0.29 -13.89 5.41
C ILE A 549 -1.57 -13.49 4.65
N THR A 550 -1.49 -12.37 3.93
CA THR A 550 -2.58 -11.94 3.04
C THR A 550 -2.34 -12.48 1.63
N VAL A 551 -3.33 -13.14 1.05
CA VAL A 551 -3.27 -13.74 -0.29
C VAL A 551 -4.36 -13.19 -1.20
N ASP A 552 -4.10 -13.19 -2.51
CA ASP A 552 -5.06 -12.76 -3.54
C ASP A 552 -5.86 -13.98 -4.03
N GLU A 553 -7.17 -13.96 -3.79
CA GLU A 553 -8.16 -14.95 -4.22
C GLU A 553 -8.98 -14.46 -5.43
N THR A 554 -8.46 -13.46 -6.16
CA THR A 554 -9.18 -12.88 -7.30
C THR A 554 -9.23 -13.86 -8.47
N ILE A 555 -10.37 -14.52 -8.65
CA ILE A 555 -10.63 -15.41 -9.79
C ILE A 555 -10.75 -14.62 -11.11
N ASN A 556 -11.28 -13.39 -11.06
CA ASN A 556 -11.45 -12.54 -12.25
C ASN A 556 -11.28 -11.06 -11.89
N TYR A 557 -10.19 -10.43 -12.34
CA TYR A 557 -9.92 -9.00 -12.12
C TYR A 557 -10.92 -8.05 -12.81
N ARG A 558 -11.81 -8.55 -13.68
CA ARG A 558 -12.97 -7.76 -14.18
C ARG A 558 -14.05 -7.56 -13.10
N THR A 559 -14.04 -8.40 -12.06
CA THR A 559 -14.81 -8.21 -10.82
C THR A 559 -13.93 -7.57 -9.75
N ASN A 560 -14.49 -7.21 -8.59
CA ASN A 560 -13.70 -6.63 -7.50
C ASN A 560 -12.62 -7.62 -7.02
N PRO A 561 -11.37 -7.16 -6.79
CA PRO A 561 -10.33 -8.02 -6.25
C PRO A 561 -10.71 -8.52 -4.85
N SER A 562 -10.42 -9.79 -4.57
CA SER A 562 -10.69 -10.44 -3.28
C SER A 562 -9.37 -10.86 -2.64
N PHE A 563 -8.95 -10.16 -1.59
CA PHE A 563 -7.82 -10.57 -0.75
C PHE A 563 -8.32 -11.24 0.52
N THR A 564 -7.68 -12.28 1.05
CA THR A 564 -8.07 -12.90 2.34
C THR A 564 -6.82 -13.28 3.15
N GLN A 565 -6.99 -13.62 4.43
CA GLN A 565 -5.92 -14.20 5.22
C GLN A 565 -5.82 -15.69 4.94
N ASP A 566 -4.61 -16.20 4.74
CA ASP A 566 -4.31 -17.62 4.73
C ASP A 566 -3.79 -18.01 6.11
N LEU A 567 -4.51 -18.91 6.80
CA LEU A 567 -4.21 -19.30 8.17
C LEU A 567 -3.31 -20.53 8.22
N LEU A 568 -3.28 -21.34 7.16
CA LEU A 568 -2.38 -22.49 7.06
C LEU A 568 -0.98 -22.04 6.62
N GLN A 569 -0.90 -20.92 5.89
CA GLN A 569 0.36 -20.24 5.59
C GLN A 569 0.59 -19.07 6.55
N PHE A 570 1.52 -19.23 7.48
CA PHE A 570 1.77 -18.22 8.50
C PHE A 570 3.26 -17.98 8.72
N LYS A 571 3.60 -16.73 9.00
CA LYS A 571 4.96 -16.24 9.20
C LYS A 571 5.23 -16.08 10.68
N VAL A 572 5.86 -17.08 11.27
CA VAL A 572 6.32 -17.07 12.66
C VAL A 572 7.41 -16.01 12.84
N THR A 573 7.40 -15.30 13.97
CA THR A 573 8.30 -14.16 14.23
C THR A 573 9.25 -14.42 15.40
N ALA A 574 10.18 -13.49 15.66
CA ALA A 574 11.17 -13.61 16.74
C ALA A 574 10.58 -13.89 18.14
N ASP A 575 9.38 -13.40 18.44
CA ASP A 575 8.69 -13.61 19.73
C ASP A 575 8.21 -15.05 19.93
N ASP A 576 8.07 -15.77 18.82
CA ASP A 576 7.59 -17.14 18.75
C ASP A 576 8.73 -18.17 18.73
N PHE A 577 9.97 -17.71 18.63
CA PHE A 577 11.17 -18.54 18.75
C PHE A 577 11.64 -18.65 20.21
N ASN A 578 12.38 -19.71 20.52
CA ASN A 578 13.08 -19.81 21.79
C ASN A 578 14.36 -18.94 21.75
N PRO A 579 14.42 -17.80 22.46
CA PRO A 579 15.56 -16.89 22.34
C PRO A 579 16.84 -17.42 23.00
N ASN A 580 16.70 -18.42 23.87
CA ASN A 580 17.82 -19.01 24.63
C ASN A 580 18.43 -20.24 23.94
N HIS A 581 17.74 -20.79 22.94
CA HIS A 581 18.24 -21.94 22.21
C HIS A 581 19.08 -21.51 21.00
N ARG A 582 20.19 -22.22 20.74
CA ARG A 582 21.16 -21.82 19.72
C ARG A 582 20.64 -22.02 18.29
N THR A 583 19.81 -23.02 18.08
CA THR A 583 19.22 -23.32 16.76
C THR A 583 18.30 -22.19 16.27
N THR A 584 17.65 -21.50 17.19
CA THR A 584 16.73 -20.38 16.95
C THR A 584 17.34 -19.01 17.26
N TYR A 585 18.64 -18.95 17.51
CA TYR A 585 19.33 -17.72 17.87
C TYR A 585 19.27 -16.69 16.73
N LYS A 586 18.79 -15.48 17.04
CA LYS A 586 18.68 -14.32 16.11
C LYS A 586 17.89 -14.57 14.83
N LEU A 587 17.05 -15.59 14.77
CA LEU A 587 16.12 -15.75 13.64
C LEU A 587 15.04 -14.68 13.72
N ASN A 588 14.68 -14.10 12.58
CA ASN A 588 13.68 -13.02 12.50
C ASN A 588 12.29 -13.56 12.17
N ASN A 589 12.21 -14.38 11.12
CA ASN A 589 10.95 -14.97 10.69
C ASN A 589 11.15 -16.23 9.84
N ILE A 590 10.17 -17.13 9.88
CA ILE A 590 10.08 -18.33 9.04
C ILE A 590 8.64 -18.45 8.56
N LEU A 591 8.45 -18.75 7.28
CA LEU A 591 7.16 -19.05 6.69
C LEU A 591 6.92 -20.56 6.76
N PHE A 592 5.84 -20.96 7.41
CA PHE A 592 5.35 -22.34 7.45
C PHE A 592 4.09 -22.46 6.59
N SER A 593 3.88 -23.63 6.00
CA SER A 593 2.64 -24.00 5.29
C SER A 593 2.17 -25.33 5.84
N SER A 594 0.88 -25.45 6.19
CA SER A 594 0.28 -26.72 6.62
C SER A 594 1.03 -27.45 7.77
N ALA A 595 1.81 -26.71 8.56
CA ALA A 595 2.64 -27.26 9.62
C ALA A 595 1.81 -27.92 10.72
N THR A 596 2.35 -28.93 11.37
CA THR A 596 1.69 -29.64 12.47
C THR A 596 2.47 -29.60 13.78
N MET A 597 1.83 -30.09 14.84
CA MET A 597 2.37 -30.14 16.19
C MET A 597 3.33 -31.32 16.39
N VAL A 598 4.45 -31.03 17.06
CA VAL A 598 5.39 -32.03 17.57
C VAL A 598 5.39 -31.96 19.10
N MET A 599 5.18 -33.10 19.78
CA MET A 599 5.07 -33.15 21.24
C MET A 599 5.75 -34.40 21.82
N PRO A 600 6.14 -34.41 23.10
CA PRO A 600 6.67 -35.61 23.73
C PRO A 600 5.57 -36.66 23.93
N LYS A 601 5.88 -37.92 23.65
CA LYS A 601 4.97 -39.04 23.88
C LYS A 601 4.75 -39.22 25.39
N PRO A 602 3.49 -39.26 25.89
CA PRO A 602 3.22 -39.42 27.31
C PRO A 602 3.84 -40.72 27.87
N GLY A 603 4.58 -40.62 28.97
CA GLY A 603 5.20 -41.76 29.65
C GLY A 603 6.63 -42.08 29.22
N ASN A 604 7.19 -41.41 28.21
CA ASN A 604 8.61 -41.52 27.87
C ASN A 604 9.45 -40.50 28.65
N ASP A 605 10.63 -40.92 29.12
CA ASP A 605 11.57 -40.08 29.86
C ASP A 605 12.56 -39.40 28.91
N VAL A 606 12.11 -38.29 28.31
CA VAL A 606 12.88 -37.46 27.37
C VAL A 606 12.85 -36.00 27.80
N LEU A 607 13.98 -35.30 27.62
CA LEU A 607 14.02 -33.86 27.79
C LEU A 607 13.46 -33.20 26.53
N TYR A 608 12.50 -32.30 26.73
CA TYR A 608 11.77 -31.64 25.65
C TYR A 608 11.99 -30.12 25.71
N PHE A 609 12.58 -29.57 24.65
CA PHE A 609 12.81 -28.13 24.52
C PHE A 609 12.05 -27.58 23.30
N PRO A 610 10.95 -26.84 23.50
CA PRO A 610 10.26 -26.19 22.38
C PRO A 610 11.18 -25.14 21.75
N LEU A 611 11.31 -25.18 20.42
CA LEU A 611 12.15 -24.28 19.64
C LEU A 611 11.31 -23.22 18.93
N ILE A 612 10.26 -23.65 18.23
CA ILE A 612 9.37 -22.79 17.44
C ILE A 612 7.93 -23.11 17.80
N LYS A 613 7.16 -22.06 18.11
CA LYS A 613 5.72 -22.16 18.43
C LYS A 613 4.90 -21.22 17.56
N THR A 614 3.58 -21.40 17.54
CA THR A 614 2.63 -20.45 16.97
C THR A 614 2.32 -19.31 17.94
N SER A 615 1.61 -18.30 17.44
CA SER A 615 1.03 -17.23 18.26
C SER A 615 -0.02 -17.77 19.23
N ARG A 616 -0.50 -16.92 20.15
CA ARG A 616 -1.58 -17.29 21.08
C ARG A 616 -2.91 -17.50 20.40
N ASN A 617 -3.18 -16.75 19.32
CA ASN A 617 -4.42 -16.84 18.55
C ASN A 617 -4.26 -17.89 17.44
N SER A 618 -4.09 -19.12 17.89
CA SER A 618 -3.91 -20.29 17.02
C SER A 618 -4.84 -21.42 17.42
N SER A 619 -5.18 -22.27 16.46
CA SER A 619 -5.96 -23.49 16.68
C SER A 619 -5.48 -24.61 15.76
N MET A 620 -5.73 -25.86 16.17
CA MET A 620 -5.52 -27.01 15.29
C MET A 620 -6.78 -27.22 14.45
N LEU A 621 -6.63 -27.22 13.13
CA LEU A 621 -7.68 -27.54 12.18
C LEU A 621 -7.53 -28.97 11.67
N ASN A 622 -8.60 -29.50 11.06
CA ASN A 622 -8.58 -30.82 10.46
C ASN A 622 -7.62 -30.84 9.25
N VAL A 623 -6.72 -31.83 9.19
CA VAL A 623 -5.73 -32.00 8.10
C VAL A 623 -6.37 -32.08 6.70
N LEU A 624 -7.65 -32.48 6.61
CA LEU A 624 -8.39 -32.50 5.34
C LEU A 624 -8.46 -31.13 4.67
N LEU A 625 -8.43 -30.03 5.43
CA LEU A 625 -8.43 -28.68 4.83
C LEU A 625 -7.18 -28.41 3.99
N ALA A 626 -6.01 -28.87 4.46
CA ALA A 626 -4.76 -28.80 3.72
C ALA A 626 -4.77 -29.81 2.55
N LYS A 627 -5.11 -31.08 2.82
CA LYS A 627 -5.07 -32.16 1.81
C LYS A 627 -6.06 -31.97 0.66
N GLU A 628 -7.22 -31.37 0.90
CA GLU A 628 -8.21 -31.06 -0.14
C GLU A 628 -7.95 -29.72 -0.84
N SER A 629 -6.89 -29.00 -0.48
CA SER A 629 -6.56 -27.69 -1.05
C SER A 629 -7.71 -26.69 -0.96
N LYS A 630 -8.40 -26.66 0.19
CA LYS A 630 -9.52 -25.72 0.43
C LYS A 630 -9.04 -24.29 0.27
N SER A 631 -9.92 -23.41 -0.21
CA SER A 631 -9.52 -22.02 -0.41
C SER A 631 -9.23 -21.36 0.95
N PRO A 632 -8.30 -20.40 1.03
CA PRO A 632 -8.00 -19.68 2.28
C PRO A 632 -9.26 -19.07 2.93
N ARG A 633 -10.26 -18.69 2.14
CA ARG A 633 -11.56 -18.22 2.63
C ARG A 633 -12.37 -19.32 3.32
N GLU A 634 -12.34 -20.55 2.82
CA GLU A 634 -13.01 -21.70 3.44
C GLU A 634 -12.31 -22.11 4.73
N VAL A 635 -10.97 -22.08 4.76
CA VAL A 635 -10.19 -22.32 5.99
C VAL A 635 -10.57 -21.29 7.06
N LEU A 636 -10.66 -20.01 6.68
CA LEU A 636 -11.04 -18.94 7.61
C LEU A 636 -12.45 -19.12 8.20
N GLN A 637 -13.38 -19.74 7.46
CA GLN A 637 -14.74 -20.01 7.95
C GLN A 637 -14.77 -21.10 9.03
N GLN A 638 -13.85 -22.08 8.95
CA GLN A 638 -13.77 -23.16 9.94
C GLN A 638 -12.87 -22.81 11.12
N TYR A 639 -12.13 -21.71 11.02
CA TYR A 639 -11.27 -21.24 12.10
C TYR A 639 -12.08 -20.67 13.26
N THR A 640 -11.74 -21.12 14.46
CA THR A 640 -12.22 -20.51 15.71
C THR A 640 -11.02 -19.97 16.49
N PRO A 641 -11.03 -18.69 16.91
CA PRO A 641 -9.97 -18.13 17.73
C PRO A 641 -9.77 -18.96 19.01
N GLY A 642 -8.64 -19.64 19.10
CA GLY A 642 -8.19 -20.37 20.29
C GLY A 642 -7.18 -19.54 21.07
N ASN A 643 -6.98 -19.85 22.36
CA ASN A 643 -5.85 -19.33 23.15
C ASN A 643 -4.82 -20.46 23.36
N ASN A 644 -4.50 -21.17 22.28
CA ASN A 644 -3.64 -22.34 22.29
C ASN A 644 -2.35 -22.02 21.53
N VAL A 645 -1.22 -22.38 22.15
CA VAL A 645 0.10 -22.28 21.51
C VAL A 645 0.47 -23.67 21.02
N ILE A 646 0.76 -23.80 19.73
CA ILE A 646 1.13 -25.06 19.09
C ILE A 646 2.65 -25.05 18.89
N VAL A 647 3.34 -26.13 19.27
CA VAL A 647 4.79 -26.25 19.07
C VAL A 647 5.05 -26.99 17.75
N ILE A 648 5.69 -26.31 16.81
CA ILE A 648 5.97 -26.80 15.46
C ILE A 648 7.33 -27.47 15.40
N ALA A 649 8.32 -26.93 16.13
CA ALA A 649 9.66 -27.50 16.22
C ALA A 649 10.11 -27.62 17.67
N ALA A 650 10.75 -28.74 18.00
CA ALA A 650 11.29 -29.02 19.32
C ALA A 650 12.55 -29.89 19.26
N GLU A 651 13.38 -29.78 20.27
CA GLU A 651 14.53 -30.67 20.50
C GLU A 651 14.15 -31.72 21.56
N PHE A 652 14.54 -32.96 21.30
CA PHE A 652 14.33 -34.12 22.14
C PHE A 652 15.69 -34.73 22.49
N LEU A 653 16.05 -34.69 23.78
CA LEU A 653 17.28 -35.30 24.28
C LEU A 653 16.94 -36.53 25.12
N SER A 654 17.73 -37.59 24.92
CA SER A 654 17.64 -38.80 25.73
C SER A 654 18.09 -38.51 27.17
N ASN A 655 17.25 -38.86 28.15
CA ASN A 655 17.65 -38.87 29.57
C ASN A 655 18.41 -40.16 29.94
N ASN A 656 18.47 -41.15 29.03
CA ASN A 656 19.08 -42.45 29.28
C ASN A 656 20.51 -42.51 28.72
N PRO A 657 21.55 -42.59 29.57
CA PRO A 657 22.94 -42.61 29.12
C PRO A 657 23.32 -43.88 28.34
N LYS A 658 22.51 -44.95 28.39
CA LYS A 658 22.77 -46.17 27.60
C LYS A 658 22.43 -46.00 26.13
N ASN A 659 21.44 -45.16 25.82
CA ASN A 659 20.97 -44.89 24.47
C ASN A 659 20.88 -43.37 24.27
N PRO A 660 22.03 -42.66 24.18
CA PRO A 660 22.03 -41.22 23.97
C PRO A 660 21.55 -40.90 22.55
N PHE A 661 20.59 -39.99 22.45
CA PHE A 661 20.17 -39.39 21.19
C PHE A 661 19.89 -37.90 21.40
N ASP A 662 20.07 -37.14 20.33
CA ASP A 662 19.73 -35.73 20.19
C ASP A 662 18.98 -35.55 18.88
N VAL A 663 17.68 -35.24 18.97
CA VAL A 663 16.79 -35.14 17.83
C VAL A 663 16.12 -33.78 17.80
N ILE A 664 16.39 -33.00 16.77
CA ILE A 664 15.60 -31.81 16.44
C ILE A 664 14.50 -32.24 15.48
N ALA A 665 13.25 -32.14 15.92
CA ALA A 665 12.09 -32.51 15.12
C ALA A 665 11.26 -31.27 14.73
N VAL A 666 10.84 -31.22 13.46
CA VAL A 666 10.07 -30.14 12.86
C VAL A 666 8.85 -30.73 12.16
N GLY A 667 7.67 -30.19 12.46
CA GLY A 667 6.39 -30.64 11.88
C GLY A 667 6.03 -29.98 10.55
N ASP A 668 7.03 -29.63 9.74
CA ASP A 668 6.86 -29.15 8.35
C ASP A 668 8.12 -29.47 7.53
N THR A 669 7.97 -29.64 6.21
CA THR A 669 9.08 -29.72 5.25
C THR A 669 9.04 -28.60 4.21
N ASP A 670 7.91 -27.93 4.02
CA ASP A 670 7.69 -26.96 2.95
C ASP A 670 8.59 -25.73 3.07
N PHE A 671 8.87 -25.28 4.29
CA PHE A 671 9.76 -24.14 4.54
C PHE A 671 11.19 -24.32 3.99
N MET A 672 11.60 -25.54 3.60
CA MET A 672 12.87 -25.82 2.92
C MET A 672 12.85 -25.54 1.41
N TYR A 673 11.68 -25.57 0.78
CA TYR A 673 11.57 -25.39 -0.67
C TYR A 673 11.73 -23.91 -1.04
N ASP A 674 12.45 -23.65 -2.14
CA ASP A 674 12.97 -22.32 -2.49
C ASP A 674 11.89 -21.22 -2.50
N ALA A 675 10.66 -21.55 -2.95
CA ALA A 675 9.55 -20.61 -3.02
C ALA A 675 9.04 -20.11 -1.66
N PHE A 676 9.27 -20.85 -0.57
CA PHE A 676 8.81 -20.49 0.77
C PHE A 676 9.80 -19.63 1.56
N TRP A 677 11.08 -19.57 1.14
CA TRP A 677 12.10 -18.83 1.89
C TRP A 677 12.95 -17.85 1.08
N ALA A 678 12.99 -17.97 -0.25
CA ALA A 678 13.80 -17.12 -1.12
C ALA A 678 12.99 -16.49 -2.26
N LYS A 679 13.45 -15.33 -2.72
CA LYS A 679 13.00 -14.70 -3.96
C LYS A 679 14.01 -14.95 -5.06
N GLU A 680 13.56 -15.53 -6.16
CA GLU A 680 14.36 -15.61 -7.38
C GLU A 680 14.37 -14.23 -8.06
N THR A 681 15.55 -13.63 -8.15
CA THR A 681 15.76 -12.43 -8.96
C THR A 681 16.63 -12.79 -10.15
N LYS A 682 16.15 -12.49 -11.35
CA LYS A 682 16.92 -12.67 -12.58
C LYS A 682 17.77 -11.43 -12.82
N PHE A 683 19.05 -11.64 -13.08
CA PHE A 683 19.97 -10.62 -13.56
C PHE A 683 20.79 -11.23 -14.68
N LEU A 684 20.58 -10.73 -15.90
CA LEU A 684 21.07 -11.33 -17.14
C LEU A 684 20.55 -12.77 -17.28
N ASP A 685 21.43 -13.71 -17.61
CA ASP A 685 21.13 -15.13 -17.74
C ASP A 685 21.18 -15.89 -16.39
N LEU A 686 21.49 -15.20 -15.30
CA LEU A 686 21.62 -15.80 -13.97
C LEU A 686 20.40 -15.47 -13.12
N SER A 687 19.94 -16.48 -12.38
CA SER A 687 19.03 -16.26 -11.27
C SER A 687 19.77 -16.40 -9.95
N TYR A 688 19.57 -15.43 -9.07
CA TYR A 688 20.06 -15.48 -7.70
C TYR A 688 18.89 -15.48 -6.74
N GLN A 689 19.11 -16.17 -5.62
CA GLN A 689 18.11 -16.41 -4.62
C GLN A 689 18.41 -15.49 -3.45
N THR A 690 17.53 -14.52 -3.26
CA THR A 690 17.64 -13.59 -2.13
C THR A 690 16.80 -14.16 -0.99
N PRO A 691 17.40 -14.53 0.15
CA PRO A 691 16.64 -15.04 1.29
C PRO A 691 15.69 -13.94 1.80
N ILE A 692 14.40 -14.24 1.83
CA ILE A 692 13.37 -13.40 2.45
C ILE A 692 13.12 -13.84 3.89
N PHE A 693 13.17 -15.16 4.12
CA PHE A 693 12.91 -15.79 5.41
C PHE A 693 14.15 -16.55 5.90
N ASP A 694 14.24 -16.75 7.21
CA ASP A 694 15.39 -17.36 7.87
C ASP A 694 15.35 -18.90 7.90
N SER A 695 14.56 -19.54 7.03
CA SER A 695 14.45 -21.02 6.92
C SER A 695 15.80 -21.69 6.72
N ALA A 696 16.61 -21.18 5.77
CA ALA A 696 17.95 -21.68 5.54
C ALA A 696 18.85 -21.46 6.77
N ASN A 697 18.73 -20.31 7.44
CA ASN A 697 19.48 -20.03 8.66
C ASN A 697 19.12 -20.98 9.80
N PHE A 698 17.83 -21.34 9.97
CA PHE A 698 17.39 -22.33 10.96
C PHE A 698 17.98 -23.72 10.68
N ILE A 699 17.86 -24.23 9.46
CA ILE A 699 18.44 -25.54 9.08
C ILE A 699 19.95 -25.54 9.33
N MET A 700 20.65 -24.49 8.89
CA MET A 700 22.10 -24.40 9.08
C MET A 700 22.47 -24.27 10.57
N ASN A 701 21.69 -23.54 11.38
CA ASN A 701 21.90 -23.46 12.82
C ASN A 701 21.62 -24.79 13.53
N ALA A 702 20.62 -25.55 13.09
CA ALA A 702 20.34 -26.89 13.58
C ALA A 702 21.48 -27.87 13.28
N LEU A 703 22.00 -27.84 12.05
CA LEU A 703 23.15 -28.67 11.65
C LEU A 703 24.43 -28.27 12.39
N ASP A 704 24.72 -26.97 12.51
CA ASP A 704 25.85 -26.44 13.26
C ASP A 704 25.77 -26.85 14.74
N TYR A 705 24.59 -26.69 15.36
CA TYR A 705 24.37 -27.08 16.76
C TYR A 705 24.55 -28.58 16.97
N LEU A 706 23.92 -29.42 16.14
CA LEU A 706 24.06 -30.88 16.23
C LEU A 706 25.50 -31.32 15.93
N THR A 707 26.22 -30.67 15.02
CA THR A 707 27.65 -30.96 14.77
C THR A 707 28.60 -30.39 15.84
N GLU A 708 28.08 -29.73 16.88
CA GLU A 708 28.83 -29.05 17.95
C GLU A 708 29.77 -27.95 17.41
N ASN A 709 29.32 -27.21 16.40
CA ASN A 709 30.05 -26.14 15.75
C ASN A 709 29.32 -24.79 15.90
N ASP A 710 29.69 -24.00 16.90
CA ASP A 710 29.02 -22.73 17.20
C ASP A 710 29.57 -21.52 16.40
N ASP A 711 30.57 -21.70 15.53
CA ASP A 711 31.33 -20.58 14.98
C ASP A 711 30.48 -19.65 14.11
N LEU A 712 29.53 -20.18 13.33
CA LEU A 712 28.75 -19.40 12.38
C LEU A 712 27.34 -19.04 12.88
N ILE A 713 26.82 -19.70 13.93
CA ILE A 713 25.44 -19.52 14.41
C ILE A 713 25.13 -18.05 14.71
N SER A 714 26.03 -17.33 15.40
CA SER A 714 25.79 -15.91 15.76
C SER A 714 25.92 -14.92 14.60
N LEU A 715 26.40 -15.37 13.44
CA LEU A 715 26.49 -14.59 12.19
C LEU A 715 25.18 -14.60 11.42
N ARG A 716 24.48 -15.74 11.47
CA ARG A 716 23.23 -15.96 10.73
C ARG A 716 22.10 -15.17 11.39
N GLY A 717 21.19 -14.61 10.59
CA GLY A 717 20.05 -13.83 11.05
C GLY A 717 20.37 -12.42 11.59
N LYS A 718 21.64 -11.99 11.53
CA LYS A 718 22.08 -10.67 12.00
C LYS A 718 21.70 -9.54 11.04
N ASN A 719 20.42 -9.25 10.94
CA ASN A 719 19.87 -8.13 10.18
C ASN A 719 19.16 -7.15 11.13
N ALA A 720 18.93 -5.92 10.65
CA ALA A 720 18.05 -5.00 11.38
C ALA A 720 16.65 -5.62 11.45
N GLN A 721 16.19 -5.90 12.67
CA GLN A 721 14.87 -6.48 12.88
C GLN A 721 13.82 -5.50 12.34
N ARG A 722 12.92 -5.99 11.48
CA ARG A 722 11.75 -5.20 11.07
C ARG A 722 10.83 -5.09 12.27
N ARG A 723 10.70 -3.89 12.83
CA ARG A 723 9.83 -3.57 13.97
C ARG A 723 8.55 -2.91 13.45
N PRO A 724 7.48 -3.65 13.10
CA PRO A 724 6.27 -3.04 12.55
C PRO A 724 5.50 -2.26 13.63
N LEU A 725 4.54 -1.45 13.19
CA LEU A 725 3.50 -0.89 14.05
C LEU A 725 2.49 -2.00 14.41
N TYR A 726 2.87 -2.92 15.31
CA TYR A 726 2.08 -4.10 15.72
C TYR A 726 0.62 -3.78 16.00
N LYS A 727 0.33 -2.65 16.66
CA LYS A 727 -1.05 -2.26 16.96
C LYS A 727 -1.87 -1.98 15.69
N VAL A 728 -1.27 -1.31 14.71
CA VAL A 728 -1.91 -0.99 13.43
C VAL A 728 -2.10 -2.27 12.62
N GLU A 729 -1.08 -3.13 12.59
CA GLU A 729 -1.12 -4.39 11.84
C GLU A 729 -2.17 -5.35 12.41
N ASN A 730 -2.23 -5.51 13.74
CA ASN A 730 -3.23 -6.34 14.39
C ASN A 730 -4.66 -5.79 14.18
N MET A 731 -4.84 -4.46 14.21
CA MET A 731 -6.11 -3.83 13.86
C MET A 731 -6.49 -4.11 12.40
N ARG A 732 -5.54 -4.01 11.47
CA ARG A 732 -5.75 -4.31 10.05
C ARG A 732 -6.20 -5.75 9.85
N LYS A 733 -5.53 -6.72 10.48
CA LYS A 733 -5.89 -8.14 10.42
C LYS A 733 -7.26 -8.41 11.03
N ALA A 734 -7.53 -7.90 12.23
CA ALA A 734 -8.82 -8.09 12.91
C ALA A 734 -9.99 -7.46 12.14
N ASN A 735 -9.78 -6.27 11.57
CA ASN A 735 -10.77 -5.60 10.74
C ASN A 735 -11.00 -6.37 9.44
N MET A 736 -9.94 -6.87 8.81
CA MET A 736 -10.03 -7.70 7.61
C MET A 736 -10.84 -8.98 7.87
N TYR A 737 -10.60 -9.64 8.99
CA TYR A 737 -11.37 -10.83 9.40
C TYR A 737 -12.87 -10.52 9.57
N ARG A 738 -13.20 -9.49 10.35
CA ARG A 738 -14.60 -9.08 10.57
C ARG A 738 -15.27 -8.63 9.27
N TYR A 739 -14.52 -7.94 8.41
CA TYR A 739 -14.96 -7.54 7.09
C TYR A 739 -15.30 -8.77 6.25
N LYS A 740 -14.41 -9.77 6.19
CA LYS A 740 -14.60 -10.98 5.39
C LYS A 740 -15.76 -11.87 5.83
N LEU A 741 -15.95 -12.04 7.14
CA LEU A 741 -17.11 -12.76 7.66
C LEU A 741 -18.41 -12.09 7.20
N LYS A 742 -18.54 -10.77 7.44
CA LYS A 742 -19.74 -10.02 7.05
C LYS A 742 -19.94 -9.91 5.54
N GLU A 743 -18.86 -9.75 4.78
CA GLU A 743 -18.88 -9.74 3.32
C GLU A 743 -19.46 -11.06 2.79
N ASN A 744 -19.05 -12.19 3.37
CA ASN A 744 -19.58 -13.51 3.02
C ASN A 744 -21.07 -13.63 3.35
N ASP A 745 -21.49 -13.24 4.55
CA ASP A 745 -22.89 -13.27 4.98
C ASP A 745 -23.78 -12.47 4.02
N ILE A 746 -23.31 -11.29 3.61
CA ILE A 746 -24.01 -10.43 2.64
C ILE A 746 -24.03 -11.08 1.25
N PHE A 747 -22.94 -11.70 0.79
CA PHE A 747 -22.93 -12.39 -0.49
C PHE A 747 -23.89 -13.58 -0.51
N GLN A 748 -23.94 -14.37 0.56
CA GLN A 748 -24.91 -15.47 0.70
C GLN A 748 -26.35 -14.95 0.68
N ALA A 749 -26.63 -13.84 1.36
CA ALA A 749 -27.93 -13.19 1.32
C ALA A 749 -28.28 -12.68 -0.09
N ILE A 750 -27.33 -12.07 -0.80
CA ILE A 750 -27.50 -11.61 -2.19
C ILE A 750 -27.80 -12.79 -3.11
N ASP A 751 -27.06 -13.88 -2.99
CA ASP A 751 -27.25 -15.06 -3.85
C ASP A 751 -28.56 -15.78 -3.53
N GLY A 752 -28.95 -15.85 -2.25
CA GLY A 752 -30.28 -16.31 -1.84
C GLY A 752 -31.40 -15.43 -2.42
N ALA A 753 -31.26 -14.10 -2.39
CA ALA A 753 -32.22 -13.18 -2.98
C ALA A 753 -32.29 -13.31 -4.51
N LYS A 754 -31.15 -13.50 -5.19
CA LYS A 754 -31.10 -13.79 -6.64
C LYS A 754 -31.75 -15.12 -6.98
N GLN A 755 -31.55 -16.16 -6.17
CA GLN A 755 -32.20 -17.46 -6.35
C GLN A 755 -33.72 -17.32 -6.16
N GLY A 756 -34.17 -16.61 -5.13
CA GLY A 756 -35.59 -16.29 -4.94
C GLY A 756 -36.18 -15.52 -6.12
N LEU A 757 -35.44 -14.54 -6.67
CA LEU A 757 -35.84 -13.83 -7.89
C LEU A 757 -35.94 -14.79 -9.09
N ALA A 758 -34.96 -15.67 -9.26
CA ALA A 758 -34.94 -16.66 -10.32
C ALA A 758 -36.10 -17.67 -10.19
N GLU A 759 -36.46 -18.09 -8.99
CA GLU A 759 -37.62 -18.96 -8.72
C GLU A 759 -38.95 -18.29 -9.06
N VAL A 760 -39.13 -17.01 -8.67
CA VAL A 760 -40.34 -16.23 -9.02
C VAL A 760 -40.45 -16.06 -10.54
N ILE A 761 -39.33 -15.89 -11.24
CA ILE A 761 -39.28 -15.80 -12.70
C ILE A 761 -39.49 -17.17 -13.37
N ALA A 762 -38.96 -18.25 -12.76
CA ALA A 762 -39.01 -19.61 -13.30
C ALA A 762 -40.34 -20.32 -13.09
N LYS A 763 -41.14 -19.93 -12.07
CA LYS A 763 -42.50 -20.45 -11.82
C LYS A 763 -43.52 -20.15 -12.92
N LYS A 764 -43.14 -19.43 -14.00
CA LYS A 764 -44.00 -19.16 -15.16
C LYS A 764 -43.73 -20.05 -16.37
N ASN A 765 -44.81 -20.56 -16.95
CA ASN A 765 -44.81 -21.17 -18.27
C ASN A 765 -44.45 -20.13 -19.35
N PHE A 766 -43.77 -20.57 -20.41
CA PHE A 766 -43.15 -19.74 -21.46
C PHE A 766 -44.12 -18.71 -22.08
N GLU A 767 -45.43 -18.99 -22.09
CA GLU A 767 -46.49 -18.15 -22.66
C GLU A 767 -46.98 -17.00 -21.75
N GLU A 768 -46.72 -17.04 -20.43
CA GLU A 768 -47.22 -16.06 -19.44
C GLU A 768 -46.18 -15.03 -18.96
N ARG A 769 -44.94 -15.11 -19.47
CA ARG A 769 -43.81 -14.23 -19.10
C ARG A 769 -44.07 -12.73 -19.34
N GLY A 770 -45.10 -12.37 -20.12
CA GLY A 770 -45.44 -10.99 -20.46
C GLY A 770 -46.41 -10.26 -19.53
N THR A 771 -47.09 -10.94 -18.59
CA THR A 771 -48.10 -10.32 -17.70
C THR A 771 -47.87 -10.69 -16.25
N PHE A 772 -47.03 -9.95 -15.53
CA PHE A 772 -46.89 -10.06 -14.07
C PHE A 772 -48.12 -9.44 -13.38
N SER A 773 -48.66 -10.11 -12.36
CA SER A 773 -49.73 -9.55 -11.52
C SER A 773 -49.21 -8.38 -10.67
N SER A 774 -50.09 -7.54 -10.12
CA SER A 774 -49.70 -6.45 -9.20
C SER A 774 -48.89 -6.96 -8.01
N ASP A 775 -49.24 -8.13 -7.50
CA ASP A 775 -48.66 -8.71 -6.30
C ASP A 775 -47.29 -9.34 -6.60
N GLU A 776 -47.13 -9.95 -7.78
CA GLU A 776 -45.84 -10.46 -8.25
C GLU A 776 -44.84 -9.33 -8.55
N LEU A 777 -45.32 -8.22 -9.12
CA LEU A 777 -44.49 -7.02 -9.33
C LEU A 777 -44.04 -6.40 -8.02
N ALA A 778 -44.89 -6.44 -6.98
CA ALA A 778 -44.52 -6.01 -5.64
C ALA A 778 -43.44 -6.92 -5.03
N VAL A 779 -43.54 -8.25 -5.21
CA VAL A 779 -42.51 -9.20 -4.75
C VAL A 779 -41.18 -9.01 -5.48
N ILE A 780 -41.20 -8.87 -6.81
CA ILE A 780 -39.99 -8.60 -7.61
C ILE A 780 -39.37 -7.25 -7.23
N GLY A 781 -40.21 -6.22 -7.00
CA GLY A 781 -39.79 -4.91 -6.51
C GLY A 781 -39.09 -5.03 -5.16
N ASN A 782 -39.70 -5.70 -4.18
CA ASN A 782 -39.15 -5.90 -2.85
C ASN A 782 -37.81 -6.67 -2.88
N ILE A 783 -37.70 -7.75 -3.66
CA ILE A 783 -36.45 -8.52 -3.79
C ILE A 783 -35.35 -7.67 -4.43
N ARG A 784 -35.68 -6.83 -5.43
CA ARG A 784 -34.69 -5.89 -6.01
C ARG A 784 -34.24 -4.87 -4.99
N THR A 785 -35.17 -4.27 -4.24
CA THR A 785 -34.84 -3.32 -3.17
C THR A 785 -33.98 -3.97 -2.08
N GLU A 786 -34.24 -5.23 -1.74
CA GLU A 786 -33.42 -6.01 -0.80
C GLU A 786 -32.01 -6.24 -1.33
N ILE A 787 -31.85 -6.62 -2.62
CA ILE A 787 -30.53 -6.76 -3.25
C ILE A 787 -29.77 -5.44 -3.25
N ASP A 788 -30.42 -4.32 -3.56
CA ASP A 788 -29.79 -3.00 -3.58
C ASP A 788 -29.40 -2.54 -2.16
N HIS A 789 -30.25 -2.82 -1.17
CA HIS A 789 -29.93 -2.59 0.24
C HIS A 789 -28.71 -3.43 0.69
N LEU A 790 -28.65 -4.72 0.35
CA LEU A 790 -27.51 -5.59 0.64
C LEU A 790 -26.22 -5.09 -0.04
N ARG A 791 -26.31 -4.57 -1.28
CA ARG A 791 -25.17 -3.95 -1.97
C ARG A 791 -24.70 -2.66 -1.30
N GLN A 792 -25.62 -1.82 -0.85
CA GLN A 792 -25.30 -0.62 -0.06
C GLN A 792 -24.64 -0.99 1.28
N GLN A 793 -25.13 -2.02 1.95
CA GLN A 793 -24.51 -2.57 3.15
C GLN A 793 -23.08 -3.06 2.87
N LEU A 794 -22.82 -3.75 1.76
CA LEU A 794 -21.47 -4.15 1.37
C LEU A 794 -20.54 -2.95 1.12
N SER A 795 -21.03 -1.91 0.43
CA SER A 795 -20.27 -0.68 0.17
C SER A 795 -19.90 0.04 1.48
N THR A 796 -20.89 0.22 2.37
CA THR A 796 -20.66 0.85 3.69
C THR A 796 -19.74 0.01 4.57
N LEU A 797 -19.84 -1.31 4.52
CA LEU A 797 -18.93 -2.23 5.20
C LEU A 797 -17.48 -2.05 4.71
N LYS A 798 -17.27 -1.91 3.40
CA LYS A 798 -15.95 -1.69 2.79
C LYS A 798 -15.36 -0.33 3.19
N LEU A 799 -16.16 0.74 3.14
CA LEU A 799 -15.73 2.08 3.59
C LEU A 799 -15.38 2.10 5.09
N ASN A 800 -16.11 1.34 5.90
CA ASN A 800 -15.87 1.29 7.34
C ASN A 800 -14.75 0.32 7.75
N ALA A 801 -14.24 -0.54 6.86
CA ALA A 801 -13.24 -1.57 7.19
C ALA A 801 -11.96 -0.98 7.81
N ASN A 802 -11.53 0.21 7.36
CA ASN A 802 -10.32 0.86 7.85
C ASN A 802 -10.59 2.05 8.79
N ARG A 803 -11.86 2.31 9.14
CA ARG A 803 -12.25 3.48 9.93
C ARG A 803 -11.55 3.56 11.29
N ASP A 804 -11.30 2.42 11.93
CA ASP A 804 -10.60 2.37 13.22
C ASP A 804 -9.13 2.77 13.08
N ILE A 805 -8.48 2.38 11.97
CA ILE A 805 -7.09 2.75 11.66
C ILE A 805 -7.03 4.25 11.33
N GLU A 806 -7.96 4.75 10.52
CA GLU A 806 -8.04 6.18 10.19
C GLU A 806 -8.26 7.04 11.44
N GLN A 807 -9.12 6.60 12.37
CA GLN A 807 -9.31 7.29 13.65
C GLN A 807 -8.05 7.26 14.52
N LEU A 808 -7.33 6.13 14.54
CA LEU A 808 -6.06 6.03 15.25
C LEU A 808 -5.02 6.98 14.63
N GLU A 809 -4.94 7.04 13.30
CA GLU A 809 -4.05 7.94 12.57
C GLU A 809 -4.37 9.41 12.86
N VAL A 810 -5.64 9.80 12.85
CA VAL A 810 -6.08 11.15 13.21
C VAL A 810 -5.73 11.49 14.66
N LYS A 811 -5.92 10.56 15.61
CA LYS A 811 -5.51 10.75 17.01
C LYS A 811 -4.00 10.94 17.13
N VAL A 812 -3.21 10.12 16.44
CA VAL A 812 -1.74 10.21 16.43
C VAL A 812 -1.28 11.53 15.83
N LYS A 813 -1.85 11.95 14.69
CA LYS A 813 -1.60 13.27 14.09
C LYS A 813 -1.92 14.39 15.09
N PHE A 814 -3.06 14.30 15.77
CA PHE A 814 -3.45 15.28 16.78
C PHE A 814 -2.45 15.39 17.93
N PHE A 815 -2.09 14.27 18.55
CA PHE A 815 -1.19 14.25 19.72
C PHE A 815 0.25 14.66 19.38
N ASN A 816 0.74 14.33 18.19
CA ASN A 816 2.12 14.58 17.83
C ASN A 816 2.35 15.94 17.16
N ILE A 817 1.37 16.45 16.40
CA ILE A 817 1.50 17.73 15.69
C ILE A 817 0.91 18.87 16.52
N TYR A 818 -0.32 18.71 17.02
CA TYR A 818 -1.10 19.85 17.53
C TYR A 818 -1.13 19.95 19.05
N PHE A 819 -1.15 18.84 19.78
CA PHE A 819 -1.42 18.84 21.23
C PHE A 819 -0.47 19.72 22.04
N VAL A 820 0.85 19.55 21.88
CA VAL A 820 1.83 20.34 22.62
C VAL A 820 1.83 21.81 22.18
N ALA A 821 1.68 22.08 20.88
CA ALA A 821 1.56 23.43 20.35
C ALA A 821 0.33 24.17 20.93
N LEU A 822 -0.82 23.49 21.01
CA LEU A 822 -2.04 24.03 21.60
C LEU A 822 -1.91 24.28 23.11
N ILE A 823 -1.21 23.42 23.85
CA ILE A 823 -0.90 23.64 25.26
C ILE A 823 -0.07 24.92 25.44
N ILE A 824 0.95 25.13 24.61
CA ILE A 824 1.77 26.35 24.66
C ILE A 824 0.91 27.58 24.38
N ILE A 825 0.07 27.56 23.33
CA ILE A 825 -0.85 28.65 23.01
C ILE A 825 -1.82 28.91 24.18
N PHE A 826 -2.36 27.85 24.78
CA PHE A 826 -3.29 27.94 25.90
C PHE A 826 -2.64 28.54 27.15
N ILE A 827 -1.41 28.14 27.48
CA ILE A 827 -0.62 28.74 28.58
C ILE A 827 -0.42 30.24 28.32
N VAL A 828 -0.04 30.62 27.10
CA VAL A 828 0.14 32.04 26.73
C VAL A 828 -1.18 32.82 26.85
N LEU A 829 -2.32 32.26 26.42
CA LEU A 829 -3.63 32.89 26.56
C LEU A 829 -4.07 33.04 28.03
N LEU A 830 -3.87 32.02 28.86
CA LEU A 830 -4.21 32.04 30.29
C LEU A 830 -3.44 33.12 31.05
N THR A 831 -2.14 33.24 30.79
CA THR A 831 -1.32 34.28 31.41
C THR A 831 -1.81 35.68 31.04
N ASN A 832 -2.29 35.88 29.80
CA ASN A 832 -2.84 37.15 29.33
C ASN A 832 -4.24 37.47 29.95
N LEU A 833 -5.09 36.45 30.14
CA LEU A 833 -6.42 36.63 30.75
C LEU A 833 -6.36 36.95 32.25
N ASN A 834 -5.44 36.34 32.99
CA ASN A 834 -5.24 36.64 34.41
C ASN A 834 -4.66 38.05 34.66
N TYR A 835 -4.00 38.65 33.66
CA TYR A 835 -3.56 40.04 33.71
C TYR A 835 -4.73 41.04 33.74
N LYS A 836 -5.88 40.72 33.12
CA LYS A 836 -7.07 41.59 33.12
C LYS A 836 -7.93 41.48 34.39
N LYS A 837 -7.79 40.43 35.20
CA LYS A 837 -8.63 40.19 36.40
C LYS A 837 -7.95 40.50 37.75
N ARG A 838 -6.66 40.81 37.78
CA ARG A 838 -5.91 41.06 39.02
C ARG A 838 -5.32 42.47 39.11
N THR A 839 -6.19 43.47 39.14
CA THR A 839 -5.92 44.75 39.81
C THR A 839 -6.65 44.75 41.17
N ALA A 840 -6.00 44.25 42.24
CA ALA A 840 -6.35 44.65 43.62
C ALA A 840 -5.42 44.19 44.76
N VAL A 841 -4.65 43.09 44.72
CA VAL A 841 -4.16 42.52 46.02
C VAL A 841 -2.65 42.30 46.25
N LEU A 842 -1.73 42.30 45.28
CA LEU A 842 -0.30 42.07 45.62
C LEU A 842 0.66 43.04 44.91
N CYS A 843 0.90 44.18 45.56
CA CYS A 843 2.06 45.04 45.31
C CYS A 843 3.34 44.35 45.83
N ASN A 844 4.11 43.70 44.94
CA ASN A 844 5.60 43.71 44.96
C ASN A 844 6.27 42.95 43.80
N ILE A 845 5.60 42.78 42.66
CA ILE A 845 6.24 42.30 41.41
C ILE A 845 5.76 43.20 40.26
N LYS A 846 5.94 44.51 40.40
CA LYS A 846 5.64 45.49 39.35
C LYS A 846 6.86 45.57 38.42
N GLU A 847 6.59 45.51 37.11
CA GLU A 847 7.48 45.79 35.96
C GLU A 847 8.13 44.64 35.17
N PHE A 848 7.61 43.40 35.18
CA PHE A 848 8.28 42.32 34.44
C PHE A 848 7.51 41.61 33.32
N PHE A 849 6.24 41.90 33.07
CA PHE A 849 5.52 41.34 31.91
C PHE A 849 4.51 42.35 31.37
N ILE A 850 4.92 43.16 30.40
CA ILE A 850 4.01 43.92 29.54
C ILE A 850 4.15 43.31 28.15
N ILE A 851 3.22 42.41 27.80
CA ILE A 851 3.05 41.95 26.43
C ILE A 851 2.26 43.05 25.69
N ASP A 852 2.83 43.58 24.62
CA ASP A 852 2.20 44.61 23.81
C ASP A 852 0.83 44.13 23.27
N HIS A 853 -0.20 44.96 23.40
CA HIS A 853 -1.56 44.72 22.94
C HIS A 853 -1.62 44.34 21.45
N GLN A 854 -0.65 44.77 20.64
CA GLN A 854 -0.55 44.36 19.25
C GLN A 854 -0.14 42.89 19.06
N THR A 855 0.76 42.36 19.89
CA THR A 855 1.21 40.95 19.80
C THR A 855 0.11 39.97 20.23
N GLY A 856 -0.70 40.34 21.23
CA GLY A 856 -1.90 39.58 21.61
C GLY A 856 -2.96 39.55 20.50
N LYS A 857 -3.13 40.65 19.76
CA LYS A 857 -4.00 40.68 18.57
C LYS A 857 -3.46 39.82 17.43
N LEU A 858 -2.16 39.84 17.16
CA LEU A 858 -1.52 38.99 16.15
C LEU A 858 -1.68 37.50 16.45
N ALA A 859 -1.45 37.09 17.70
CA ALA A 859 -1.67 35.70 18.12
C ALA A 859 -3.14 35.28 17.98
N ALA A 860 -4.08 36.17 18.33
CA ALA A 860 -5.51 35.93 18.13
C ALA A 860 -5.88 35.83 16.64
N TRP A 861 -5.32 36.71 15.78
CA TRP A 861 -5.53 36.66 14.34
C TRP A 861 -4.95 35.39 13.71
N VAL A 862 -3.76 34.94 14.13
CA VAL A 862 -3.18 33.66 13.67
C VAL A 862 -4.04 32.47 14.10
N ALA A 863 -4.55 32.48 15.34
CA ALA A 863 -5.47 31.44 15.81
C ALA A 863 -6.81 31.45 15.05
N ILE A 864 -7.34 32.64 14.71
CA ILE A 864 -8.54 32.79 13.89
C ILE A 864 -8.29 32.32 12.45
N ILE A 865 -7.15 32.67 11.85
CA ILE A 865 -6.78 32.22 10.50
C ILE A 865 -6.57 30.70 10.48
N ALA A 866 -5.93 30.11 11.48
CA ALA A 866 -5.79 28.66 11.61
C ALA A 866 -7.15 27.97 11.81
N ALA A 867 -8.04 28.54 12.62
CA ALA A 867 -9.40 28.04 12.81
C ALA A 867 -10.25 28.19 11.53
N LEU A 868 -10.11 29.28 10.78
CA LEU A 868 -10.78 29.50 9.50
C LEU A 868 -10.21 28.58 8.40
N ALA A 869 -8.91 28.30 8.40
CA ALA A 869 -8.30 27.33 7.49
C ALA A 869 -8.80 25.91 7.81
N PHE A 870 -8.87 25.54 9.09
CA PHE A 870 -9.41 24.25 9.52
C PHE A 870 -10.92 24.14 9.22
N PHE A 871 -11.68 25.22 9.42
CA PHE A 871 -13.09 25.30 9.07
C PHE A 871 -13.32 25.27 7.56
N SER A 872 -12.44 25.88 6.76
CA SER A 872 -12.44 25.81 5.30
C SER A 872 -12.23 24.38 4.84
N ILE A 873 -11.21 23.67 5.36
CA ILE A 873 -10.95 22.26 5.05
C ILE A 873 -12.13 21.36 5.49
N TYR A 874 -12.71 21.64 6.66
CA TYR A 874 -13.90 20.93 7.14
C TYR A 874 -15.15 21.19 6.28
N MET A 875 -15.32 22.41 5.76
CA MET A 875 -16.43 22.79 4.88
C MET A 875 -16.24 22.34 3.44
N GLU A 876 -15.01 22.24 2.95
CA GLU A 876 -14.70 21.75 1.59
C GLU A 876 -15.12 20.29 1.42
N ASN A 877 -15.09 19.50 2.50
CA ASN A 877 -15.64 18.14 2.54
C ASN A 877 -17.19 18.07 2.58
N LYS A 878 -17.91 19.19 2.72
CA LYS A 878 -19.39 19.23 2.74
C LYS A 878 -20.04 19.66 1.43
N ASN A 879 -19.30 20.26 0.50
CA ASN A 879 -19.84 20.73 -0.78
C ASN A 879 -19.60 19.75 -1.93
N SER A 880 -19.58 18.45 -1.64
CA SER A 880 -19.51 17.42 -2.67
C SER A 880 -20.90 17.13 -3.23
N ILE A 881 -20.95 16.90 -4.53
CA ILE A 881 -22.10 16.60 -5.43
C ILE A 881 -23.04 15.46 -4.92
N SER A 882 -22.70 14.82 -3.80
CA SER A 882 -23.33 13.64 -3.19
C SER A 882 -24.75 13.82 -2.63
N GLU A 883 -25.27 15.05 -2.45
CA GLU A 883 -26.62 15.25 -1.90
C GLU A 883 -27.77 14.81 -2.85
N TYR A 884 -27.50 14.72 -4.16
CA TYR A 884 -28.54 14.44 -5.17
C TYR A 884 -28.38 13.09 -5.87
N GLU A 885 -27.16 12.55 -5.94
CA GLU A 885 -26.86 11.30 -6.64
C GLU A 885 -27.65 10.10 -6.05
N GLY A 886 -28.36 9.36 -6.92
CA GLY A 886 -29.21 8.23 -6.55
C GLY A 886 -30.59 8.59 -5.97
N GLN A 887 -30.92 9.88 -5.82
CA GLN A 887 -32.28 10.29 -5.42
C GLN A 887 -33.24 10.23 -6.62
N PRO A 888 -34.51 9.83 -6.42
CA PRO A 888 -35.50 9.87 -7.49
C PRO A 888 -35.67 11.31 -7.97
N VAL A 889 -35.68 11.50 -9.29
CA VAL A 889 -35.85 12.81 -9.93
C VAL A 889 -37.19 13.42 -9.55
N PHE A 890 -38.23 12.58 -9.42
CA PHE A 890 -39.58 12.96 -9.02
C PHE A 890 -39.97 12.21 -7.74
N LYS A 891 -39.71 12.82 -6.57
CA LYS A 891 -39.83 12.18 -5.24
C LYS A 891 -41.22 11.61 -4.89
N ASP A 892 -42.30 12.14 -5.48
CA ASP A 892 -43.69 11.72 -5.23
C ASP A 892 -44.38 11.12 -6.47
N PHE A 893 -43.63 10.69 -7.49
CA PHE A 893 -44.24 10.24 -8.74
C PHE A 893 -45.02 8.93 -8.58
N SER A 894 -44.56 8.01 -7.74
CA SER A 894 -45.21 6.70 -7.53
C SER A 894 -46.63 6.81 -7.00
N SER A 895 -46.94 7.85 -6.21
CA SER A 895 -48.30 8.08 -5.68
C SER A 895 -49.22 8.76 -6.70
N LYS A 896 -48.66 9.49 -7.67
CA LYS A 896 -49.39 10.26 -8.71
C LYS A 896 -49.49 9.53 -10.05
N ILE A 897 -48.74 8.45 -10.25
CA ILE A 897 -48.66 7.72 -11.54
C ILE A 897 -50.01 7.22 -12.04
N ASN A 898 -50.91 6.84 -11.12
CA ASN A 898 -52.25 6.34 -11.45
C ASN A 898 -53.23 7.46 -11.83
N ASP A 899 -52.94 8.70 -11.42
CA ASP A 899 -53.77 9.87 -11.69
C ASP A 899 -53.48 10.50 -13.06
N ILE A 900 -52.42 10.04 -13.74
CA ILE A 900 -52.06 10.50 -15.08
C ILE A 900 -53.10 9.99 -16.06
N SER A 901 -53.75 10.93 -16.75
CA SER A 901 -54.73 10.65 -17.80
C SER A 901 -54.38 11.25 -19.14
N LEU A 902 -53.38 12.14 -19.18
CA LEU A 902 -52.93 12.81 -20.39
C LEU A 902 -51.40 12.94 -20.40
N ILE A 903 -50.78 12.50 -21.48
CA ILE A 903 -49.32 12.58 -21.72
C ILE A 903 -49.09 13.34 -23.00
N LYS A 904 -48.34 14.44 -22.95
CA LYS A 904 -47.94 15.23 -24.11
C LYS A 904 -46.45 15.07 -24.34
N LEU A 905 -46.08 14.60 -25.53
CA LEU A 905 -44.70 14.56 -26.00
C LEU A 905 -44.56 15.55 -27.15
N LYS A 906 -43.68 16.55 -27.01
CA LYS A 906 -43.57 17.65 -27.96
C LYS A 906 -42.12 17.95 -28.32
N ASN A 907 -41.90 18.29 -29.59
CA ASN A 907 -40.68 18.91 -30.09
C ASN A 907 -41.07 20.04 -31.07
N SER A 908 -40.11 20.73 -31.70
CA SER A 908 -40.34 21.86 -32.60
C SER A 908 -41.16 21.54 -33.85
N ARG A 909 -41.24 20.26 -34.27
CA ARG A 909 -41.97 19.81 -35.47
C ARG A 909 -43.25 19.01 -35.21
N THR A 910 -43.30 18.24 -34.12
CA THR A 910 -44.32 17.21 -33.89
C THR A 910 -44.77 17.21 -32.44
N SER A 911 -46.06 17.00 -32.23
CA SER A 911 -46.68 16.83 -30.92
C SER A 911 -47.53 15.56 -30.95
N LEU A 912 -47.39 14.72 -29.94
CA LEU A 912 -48.22 13.54 -29.72
C LEU A 912 -48.90 13.66 -28.36
N THR A 913 -50.22 13.54 -28.35
CA THR A 913 -51.03 13.67 -27.14
C THR A 913 -51.76 12.37 -26.85
N PHE A 914 -51.30 11.64 -25.84
CA PHE A 914 -51.94 10.41 -25.40
C PHE A 914 -52.95 10.72 -24.31
N LYS A 915 -54.18 10.29 -24.50
CA LYS A 915 -55.29 10.48 -23.56
C LYS A 915 -55.82 9.12 -23.11
N LYS A 916 -56.13 8.97 -21.84
CA LYS A 916 -56.67 7.75 -21.26
C LYS A 916 -58.21 7.80 -21.27
N GLU A 917 -58.84 6.95 -22.06
CA GLU A 917 -60.31 6.82 -22.15
C GLU A 917 -60.73 5.39 -21.81
N SER A 918 -61.68 5.23 -20.89
CA SER A 918 -62.16 3.91 -20.42
C SER A 918 -61.05 2.93 -19.99
N GLY A 919 -59.97 3.45 -19.40
CA GLY A 919 -58.83 2.67 -18.92
C GLY A 919 -57.76 2.34 -19.96
N ILE A 920 -57.95 2.75 -21.22
CA ILE A 920 -57.05 2.49 -22.35
C ILE A 920 -56.47 3.81 -22.87
N TRP A 921 -55.20 3.83 -23.23
CA TRP A 921 -54.55 4.97 -23.86
C TRP A 921 -54.89 5.04 -25.35
N ILE A 922 -55.33 6.20 -25.81
CA ILE A 922 -55.56 6.55 -27.22
C ILE A 922 -54.71 7.76 -27.60
N LEU A 923 -54.45 7.94 -28.90
CA LEU A 923 -53.76 9.11 -29.42
C LEU A 923 -54.81 10.13 -29.86
N GLU A 924 -54.84 11.31 -29.24
CA GLU A 924 -55.88 12.33 -29.44
C GLU A 924 -55.94 12.80 -30.90
N GLU A 925 -54.78 12.92 -31.55
CA GLU A 925 -54.69 13.32 -32.96
C GLU A 925 -55.18 12.22 -33.93
N TYR A 926 -55.23 10.95 -33.48
CA TYR A 926 -55.62 9.79 -34.26
C TYR A 926 -56.42 8.77 -33.41
N PRO A 927 -57.62 9.13 -32.94
CA PRO A 927 -58.35 8.36 -31.91
C PRO A 927 -58.76 6.96 -32.37
N ASN A 928 -58.83 6.74 -33.68
CA ASN A 928 -59.26 5.48 -34.28
C ASN A 928 -58.12 4.47 -34.45
N ILE A 929 -56.86 4.81 -34.10
CA ILE A 929 -55.72 3.90 -34.21
C ILE A 929 -55.33 3.38 -32.82
N PRO A 930 -55.33 2.05 -32.57
CA PRO A 930 -55.01 1.54 -31.25
C PRO A 930 -53.52 1.75 -30.90
N VAL A 931 -53.27 2.14 -29.65
CA VAL A 931 -51.93 2.44 -29.10
C VAL A 931 -51.37 1.22 -28.35
N TYR A 932 -50.05 1.03 -28.37
CA TYR A 932 -49.35 0.03 -27.56
C TYR A 932 -49.42 0.39 -26.07
N GLN A 933 -50.37 -0.20 -25.35
CA GLN A 933 -50.57 0.04 -23.92
C GLN A 933 -49.31 -0.26 -23.09
N GLU A 934 -48.62 -1.37 -23.41
CA GLU A 934 -47.39 -1.77 -22.73
C GLU A 934 -46.23 -0.80 -22.95
N ARG A 935 -46.20 -0.11 -24.10
CA ARG A 935 -45.14 0.87 -24.39
C ARG A 935 -45.30 2.12 -23.52
N ILE A 936 -46.53 2.62 -23.37
CA ILE A 936 -46.84 3.71 -22.44
C ILE A 936 -46.55 3.30 -20.99
N ARG A 937 -46.91 2.06 -20.62
CA ARG A 937 -46.61 1.53 -19.29
C ARG A 937 -45.11 1.50 -19.00
N ARG A 938 -44.29 1.01 -19.94
CA ARG A 938 -42.81 1.00 -19.81
C ARG A 938 -42.23 2.41 -19.69
N PHE A 939 -42.75 3.35 -20.47
CA PHE A 939 -42.35 4.76 -20.39
C PHE A 939 -42.62 5.35 -19.00
N LEU A 940 -43.82 5.15 -18.44
CA LEU A 940 -44.17 5.61 -17.09
C LEU A 940 -43.34 4.92 -15.99
N ILE A 941 -42.99 3.64 -16.16
CA ILE A 941 -42.08 2.91 -15.24
C ILE A 941 -40.66 3.49 -15.30
N ALA A 942 -40.15 3.81 -16.50
CA ALA A 942 -38.83 4.43 -16.65
C ALA A 942 -38.77 5.79 -15.96
N LEU A 943 -39.84 6.59 -16.04
CA LEU A 943 -39.95 7.85 -15.31
C LEU A 943 -40.02 7.69 -13.79
N ASN A 944 -40.74 6.67 -13.31
CA ASN A 944 -40.84 6.41 -11.88
C ASN A 944 -39.52 5.99 -11.24
N ASN A 945 -38.68 5.25 -11.98
CA ASN A 945 -37.41 4.72 -11.49
C ASN A 945 -36.21 5.64 -11.81
N MET A 946 -36.47 6.79 -12.42
CA MET A 946 -35.46 7.72 -12.86
C MET A 946 -34.77 8.40 -11.65
N THR A 947 -33.45 8.33 -11.60
CA THR A 947 -32.65 8.93 -10.51
C THR A 947 -31.58 9.87 -11.05
N PHE A 948 -31.21 10.89 -10.25
CA PHE A 948 -30.10 11.78 -10.61
C PHE A 948 -28.78 11.00 -10.56
N TYR A 949 -27.95 11.11 -11.60
CA TYR A 949 -26.62 10.51 -11.67
C TYR A 949 -25.54 11.58 -11.48
N GLU A 950 -25.49 12.61 -12.33
CA GLU A 950 -24.49 13.68 -12.22
C GLU A 950 -25.05 15.05 -12.63
N LYS A 951 -24.62 16.11 -11.96
CA LYS A 951 -24.84 17.49 -12.40
C LYS A 951 -23.89 17.82 -13.56
N LYS A 952 -24.40 18.25 -14.72
CA LYS A 952 -23.55 18.55 -15.89
C LYS A 952 -23.21 20.03 -16.06
N SER A 953 -24.21 20.90 -16.19
CA SER A 953 -23.97 22.34 -16.36
C SER A 953 -25.17 23.15 -15.90
N ASP A 954 -24.91 24.35 -15.41
CA ASP A 954 -25.89 25.40 -15.11
C ASP A 954 -25.78 26.60 -16.08
N LYS A 955 -24.89 26.51 -17.08
CA LYS A 955 -24.68 27.55 -18.09
C LYS A 955 -25.48 27.27 -19.35
N ILE A 956 -26.22 28.28 -19.80
CA ILE A 956 -27.05 28.23 -21.01
C ILE A 956 -26.22 27.93 -22.27
N ALA A 957 -24.97 28.40 -22.34
CA ALA A 957 -24.10 28.19 -23.49
C ALA A 957 -23.76 26.71 -23.76
N ASP A 958 -23.82 25.87 -22.72
CA ASP A 958 -23.42 24.46 -22.78
C ASP A 958 -24.58 23.52 -23.13
N MET A 959 -25.82 24.02 -23.11
CA MET A 959 -27.06 23.24 -23.33
C MET A 959 -27.03 22.44 -24.66
N LYS A 960 -26.44 23.02 -25.71
CA LYS A 960 -26.30 22.37 -27.02
C LYS A 960 -25.50 21.08 -26.99
N TYR A 961 -24.56 20.93 -26.06
CA TYR A 961 -23.72 19.73 -25.95
C TYR A 961 -24.43 18.55 -25.29
N PHE A 962 -25.62 18.76 -24.74
CA PHE A 962 -26.43 17.72 -24.07
C PHE A 962 -27.72 17.42 -24.83
N GLY A 963 -27.86 17.92 -26.06
CA GLY A 963 -29.07 17.77 -26.87
C GLY A 963 -30.21 18.73 -26.51
N PHE A 964 -29.93 19.80 -25.75
CA PHE A 964 -30.90 20.88 -25.50
C PHE A 964 -30.70 22.04 -26.48
N SER A 965 -31.71 22.34 -27.29
CA SER A 965 -31.71 23.54 -28.14
C SER A 965 -33.09 24.21 -28.13
N SER A 966 -33.14 25.52 -28.44
CA SER A 966 -34.39 26.28 -28.42
C SER A 966 -35.46 25.60 -29.27
N LEU A 967 -36.67 25.42 -28.71
CA LEU A 967 -37.84 24.82 -29.38
C LEU A 967 -38.30 25.58 -30.65
N LYS A 968 -37.66 26.71 -30.98
CA LYS A 968 -37.86 27.45 -32.25
C LYS A 968 -36.93 26.99 -33.38
N ASN A 969 -35.90 26.21 -33.10
CA ASN A 969 -35.01 25.64 -34.12
C ASN A 969 -35.64 24.38 -34.74
N GLU A 970 -35.73 24.34 -36.07
CA GLU A 970 -36.45 23.29 -36.79
C GLU A 970 -35.83 21.88 -36.67
N ASN A 971 -34.58 21.74 -36.18
CA ASN A 971 -33.87 20.46 -36.04
C ASN A 971 -33.49 20.12 -34.57
N SER A 972 -34.20 20.65 -33.57
CA SER A 972 -33.90 20.33 -32.16
C SER A 972 -34.13 18.85 -31.84
N PRO A 973 -33.21 18.15 -31.15
CA PRO A 973 -33.46 16.80 -30.63
C PRO A 973 -34.18 16.80 -29.28
N THR A 974 -34.47 17.97 -28.70
CA THR A 974 -35.09 18.12 -27.38
C THR A 974 -36.55 17.66 -27.39
N ILE A 975 -36.92 16.81 -26.43
CA ILE A 975 -38.29 16.34 -26.24
C ILE A 975 -38.83 16.94 -24.93
N GLU A 976 -39.88 17.76 -25.03
CA GLU A 976 -40.66 18.23 -23.90
C GLU A 976 -41.70 17.18 -23.53
N VAL A 977 -41.70 16.74 -22.27
CA VAL A 977 -42.62 15.74 -21.72
C VAL A 977 -43.50 16.43 -20.68
N GLY A 978 -44.81 16.48 -20.94
CA GLY A 978 -45.81 16.97 -20.00
C GLY A 978 -46.79 15.88 -19.58
N LEU A 979 -46.95 15.68 -18.27
CA LEU A 979 -47.88 14.73 -17.67
C LEU A 979 -49.00 15.49 -16.96
N TYR A 980 -50.26 15.15 -17.24
CA TYR A 980 -51.42 15.86 -16.70
C TYR A 980 -52.48 14.90 -16.15
N ASN A 981 -53.24 15.38 -15.17
CA ASN A 981 -54.38 14.67 -14.58
C ASN A 981 -55.69 14.90 -15.37
N ASN A 982 -56.78 14.26 -14.94
CA ASN A 982 -58.11 14.39 -15.56
C ASN A 982 -58.68 15.82 -15.58
N ALA A 983 -58.21 16.70 -14.69
CA ALA A 983 -58.58 18.12 -14.65
C ALA A 983 -57.64 18.99 -15.51
N ASN A 984 -56.75 18.37 -16.31
CA ASN A 984 -55.74 19.01 -17.13
C ASN A 984 -54.72 19.85 -16.32
N GLN A 985 -54.54 19.52 -15.04
CA GLN A 985 -53.49 20.10 -14.19
C GLN A 985 -52.17 19.37 -14.42
N GLU A 986 -51.08 20.13 -14.50
CA GLU A 986 -49.72 19.63 -14.72
C GLU A 986 -49.22 18.87 -13.48
N ILE A 987 -48.90 17.59 -13.65
CA ILE A 987 -48.31 16.73 -12.61
C ILE A 987 -46.79 16.88 -12.64
N GLU A 988 -46.18 16.66 -13.80
CA GLU A 988 -44.74 16.86 -14.04
C GLU A 988 -44.51 17.39 -15.46
N ASN A 989 -43.51 18.25 -15.62
CA ASN A 989 -43.10 18.79 -16.91
C ASN A 989 -41.60 19.05 -16.95
N PHE A 990 -40.92 18.46 -17.94
CA PHE A 990 -39.47 18.50 -18.06
C PHE A 990 -39.04 18.25 -19.50
N GLU A 991 -37.79 18.58 -19.80
CA GLU A 991 -37.18 18.34 -21.11
C GLU A 991 -36.16 17.21 -21.03
N ILE A 992 -36.15 16.38 -22.07
CA ILE A 992 -35.17 15.32 -22.29
C ILE A 992 -34.29 15.71 -23.48
N GLY A 993 -32.98 15.67 -23.29
CA GLY A 993 -31.95 15.89 -24.30
C GLY A 993 -31.55 14.59 -24.98
N TRP A 994 -30.25 14.34 -25.14
CA TRP A 994 -29.78 13.03 -25.57
C TRP A 994 -30.11 11.95 -24.53
N TYR A 995 -30.55 10.80 -25.01
CA TYR A 995 -30.94 9.62 -24.23
C TYR A 995 -30.39 8.36 -24.89
N ASP A 996 -30.42 7.23 -24.18
CA ASP A 996 -29.79 5.96 -24.60
C ASP A 996 -28.25 6.01 -24.60
N MET A 997 -27.68 6.57 -23.52
CA MET A 997 -26.23 6.61 -23.30
C MET A 997 -25.82 5.51 -22.33
N ASP A 998 -24.73 4.78 -22.58
CA ASP A 998 -24.30 3.68 -21.69
C ASP A 998 -23.60 4.23 -20.43
N LEU A 999 -24.14 3.96 -19.24
CA LEU A 999 -23.54 4.30 -17.95
C LEU A 999 -22.61 3.17 -17.43
N GLY A 1000 -22.51 2.06 -18.15
CA GLY A 1000 -21.82 0.85 -17.75
C GLY A 1000 -22.70 -0.08 -16.92
N ARG A 1001 -22.35 -1.38 -16.90
CA ARG A 1001 -23.09 -2.46 -16.19
C ARG A 1001 -24.55 -2.66 -16.63
N GLY A 1002 -24.92 -2.15 -17.80
CA GLY A 1002 -26.24 -2.35 -18.41
C GLY A 1002 -27.30 -1.28 -18.08
N SER A 1003 -26.93 -0.21 -17.37
CA SER A 1003 -27.80 0.96 -17.14
C SER A 1003 -27.66 1.99 -18.27
N LYS A 1004 -28.74 2.68 -18.60
CA LYS A 1004 -28.74 3.77 -19.60
C LYS A 1004 -28.96 5.14 -18.96
N ALA A 1005 -28.38 6.16 -19.55
CA ALA A 1005 -28.53 7.55 -19.17
C ALA A 1005 -29.39 8.36 -20.14
N ALA A 1006 -29.99 9.41 -19.60
CA ALA A 1006 -30.53 10.52 -20.35
C ALA A 1006 -30.21 11.86 -19.69
N PHE A 1007 -29.98 12.89 -20.51
CA PHE A 1007 -29.89 14.25 -20.01
C PHE A 1007 -31.28 14.83 -19.82
N ILE A 1008 -31.52 15.43 -18.66
CA ILE A 1008 -32.81 16.02 -18.30
C ILE A 1008 -32.68 17.41 -17.71
N ARG A 1009 -33.70 18.22 -17.97
CA ARG A 1009 -33.83 19.57 -17.49
C ARG A 1009 -35.24 19.80 -16.95
N LEU A 1010 -35.33 20.09 -15.66
CA LEU A 1010 -36.59 20.38 -15.01
C LEU A 1010 -37.08 21.80 -15.35
N LYS A 1011 -38.40 21.97 -15.44
CA LYS A 1011 -39.02 23.28 -15.68
C LYS A 1011 -38.68 24.24 -14.53
N ASN A 1012 -38.34 25.49 -14.85
CA ASN A 1012 -37.85 26.53 -13.92
C ASN A 1012 -36.47 26.31 -13.29
N GLN A 1013 -35.69 25.34 -13.77
CA GLN A 1013 -34.28 25.19 -13.42
C GLN A 1013 -33.39 25.34 -14.66
N PHE A 1014 -32.33 26.14 -14.57
CA PHE A 1014 -31.32 26.28 -15.64
C PHE A 1014 -30.30 25.12 -15.66
N GLN A 1015 -30.49 24.14 -14.78
CA GLN A 1015 -29.54 23.08 -14.52
C GLN A 1015 -29.86 21.84 -15.36
N VAL A 1016 -28.82 21.34 -16.03
CA VAL A 1016 -28.83 20.07 -16.76
C VAL A 1016 -28.29 18.97 -15.86
N TRP A 1017 -29.04 17.88 -15.79
CA TRP A 1017 -28.67 16.68 -15.06
C TRP A 1017 -28.51 15.51 -16.03
N GLU A 1018 -27.53 14.66 -15.77
CA GLU A 1018 -27.52 13.28 -16.28
C GLU A 1018 -28.29 12.42 -15.28
N ALA A 1019 -29.24 11.63 -15.77
CA ALA A 1019 -30.06 10.75 -14.96
C ALA A 1019 -29.97 9.31 -15.47
N ASP A 1020 -29.93 8.35 -14.55
CA ASP A 1020 -30.08 6.93 -14.86
C ASP A 1020 -31.55 6.67 -15.21
N ALA A 1021 -31.79 6.39 -16.49
CA ALA A 1021 -33.12 6.23 -17.06
C ALA A 1021 -33.09 5.39 -18.36
N ASP A 1022 -33.82 4.28 -18.33
CA ASP A 1022 -33.90 3.31 -19.42
C ASP A 1022 -34.96 3.70 -20.49
N PHE A 1023 -34.73 4.80 -21.20
CA PHE A 1023 -35.61 5.28 -22.28
C PHE A 1023 -35.34 4.58 -23.63
N TYR A 1024 -35.63 3.28 -23.74
CA TYR A 1024 -35.46 2.53 -25.00
C TYR A 1024 -36.44 2.94 -26.12
N ASP A 1025 -37.53 3.66 -25.79
CA ASP A 1025 -38.72 3.74 -26.65
C ASP A 1025 -39.28 5.18 -26.83
N LEU A 1026 -38.49 6.22 -26.60
CA LEU A 1026 -38.92 7.63 -26.65
C LEU A 1026 -38.91 8.23 -28.07
N SER A 1027 -39.70 7.66 -28.98
CA SER A 1027 -39.86 8.18 -30.35
C SER A 1027 -40.97 9.24 -30.44
N LEU A 1028 -40.84 10.24 -31.30
CA LEU A 1028 -41.93 11.16 -31.65
C LEU A 1028 -42.66 10.76 -32.95
N ASP A 1029 -42.31 9.59 -33.51
CA ASP A 1029 -43.05 8.99 -34.61
C ASP A 1029 -44.31 8.29 -34.08
N ARG A 1030 -45.49 8.73 -34.53
CA ARG A 1030 -46.78 8.12 -34.16
C ARG A 1030 -46.83 6.62 -34.42
N ASN A 1031 -46.16 6.15 -35.48
CA ASN A 1031 -46.20 4.74 -35.89
C ASN A 1031 -45.44 3.84 -34.92
N ALA A 1032 -44.46 4.38 -34.20
CA ALA A 1032 -43.77 3.66 -33.13
C ALA A 1032 -44.72 3.35 -31.96
N TRP A 1033 -45.74 4.17 -31.72
CA TRP A 1033 -46.65 4.04 -30.58
C TRP A 1033 -47.96 3.32 -30.89
N THR A 1034 -48.28 3.08 -32.17
CA THR A 1034 -49.59 2.60 -32.61
C THR A 1034 -49.48 1.33 -33.44
N TYR A 1035 -50.55 0.53 -33.49
CA TYR A 1035 -50.68 -0.58 -34.46
C TYR A 1035 -51.08 -0.04 -35.84
N SER A 1036 -50.36 0.95 -36.37
CA SER A 1036 -50.73 1.62 -37.62
C SER A 1036 -50.28 0.86 -38.87
N SER A 1037 -49.43 -0.16 -38.75
CA SER A 1037 -48.94 -0.96 -39.87
C SER A 1037 -49.96 -2.03 -40.30
N LEU A 1038 -49.97 -2.41 -41.59
CA LEU A 1038 -50.85 -3.47 -42.12
C LEU A 1038 -50.49 -4.88 -41.63
N TRP A 1039 -49.30 -5.07 -41.10
CA TRP A 1039 -48.98 -6.22 -40.27
C TRP A 1039 -48.01 -5.79 -39.18
N ASN A 1040 -48.03 -6.47 -38.03
CA ASN A 1040 -47.13 -6.17 -36.92
C ASN A 1040 -46.44 -7.44 -36.47
N LEU A 1041 -45.13 -7.40 -36.19
CA LEU A 1041 -44.41 -8.58 -35.69
C LEU A 1041 -44.99 -9.11 -34.37
N ARG A 1042 -45.66 -8.26 -33.58
CA ARG A 1042 -46.35 -8.67 -32.34
C ARG A 1042 -47.59 -9.53 -32.61
N PHE A 1043 -48.10 -9.55 -33.84
CA PHE A 1043 -49.19 -10.45 -34.26
C PHE A 1043 -48.69 -11.84 -34.65
N GLY A 1044 -47.37 -12.05 -34.69
CA GLY A 1044 -46.72 -13.27 -35.14
C GLY A 1044 -45.99 -13.07 -36.47
N ARG A 1045 -44.92 -13.85 -36.69
CA ARG A 1045 -44.24 -13.87 -37.99
C ARG A 1045 -45.11 -14.58 -39.02
N LEU A 1046 -45.05 -14.09 -40.25
CA LEU A 1046 -45.78 -14.65 -41.39
C LEU A 1046 -45.17 -16.01 -41.76
N ILE A 1047 -46.00 -17.05 -41.82
CA ILE A 1047 -45.63 -18.42 -42.20
C ILE A 1047 -45.91 -18.64 -43.68
N SER A 1048 -47.10 -18.26 -44.14
CA SER A 1048 -47.48 -18.37 -45.56
C SER A 1048 -48.44 -17.27 -45.95
N CYS A 1049 -48.47 -16.95 -47.24
CA CYS A 1049 -49.34 -15.92 -47.80
C CYS A 1049 -49.94 -16.40 -49.12
N ASN A 1050 -51.27 -16.47 -49.26
CA ASN A 1050 -51.97 -17.06 -50.42
C ASN A 1050 -51.41 -18.45 -50.81
N GLN A 1051 -51.18 -19.31 -49.81
CA GLN A 1051 -50.57 -20.65 -49.96
C GLN A 1051 -49.10 -20.68 -50.41
N ILE A 1052 -48.44 -19.53 -50.56
CA ILE A 1052 -47.00 -19.44 -50.83
C ILE A 1052 -46.24 -19.66 -49.53
N THR A 1053 -45.36 -20.67 -49.53
CA THR A 1053 -44.49 -21.04 -48.39
C THR A 1053 -43.01 -20.75 -48.65
N ASP A 1054 -42.66 -20.14 -49.78
CA ASP A 1054 -41.29 -19.71 -50.09
C ASP A 1054 -40.87 -18.59 -49.14
N ASN A 1055 -39.87 -18.88 -48.30
CA ASN A 1055 -39.39 -17.97 -47.25
C ASN A 1055 -38.94 -16.60 -47.78
N ILE A 1056 -38.34 -16.51 -48.98
CA ILE A 1056 -37.86 -15.23 -49.52
C ILE A 1056 -39.04 -14.39 -49.98
N LYS A 1057 -40.01 -15.01 -50.64
CA LYS A 1057 -41.23 -14.31 -51.09
C LYS A 1057 -42.11 -13.89 -49.91
N VAL A 1058 -42.30 -14.77 -48.93
CA VAL A 1058 -43.03 -14.46 -47.68
C VAL A 1058 -42.33 -13.35 -46.91
N MET A 1059 -41.00 -13.36 -46.83
CA MET A 1059 -40.21 -12.28 -46.19
C MET A 1059 -40.37 -10.93 -46.91
N ASN A 1060 -40.38 -10.90 -48.24
CA ASN A 1060 -40.59 -9.65 -48.99
C ASN A 1060 -42.00 -9.09 -48.77
N ILE A 1061 -43.03 -9.95 -48.79
CA ILE A 1061 -44.41 -9.55 -48.46
C ILE A 1061 -44.49 -9.07 -47.01
N ALA A 1062 -43.87 -9.77 -46.07
CA ALA A 1062 -43.79 -9.36 -44.67
C ALA A 1062 -43.17 -7.96 -44.52
N LYS A 1063 -42.06 -7.70 -45.21
CA LYS A 1063 -41.38 -6.42 -45.20
C LYS A 1063 -42.28 -5.29 -45.71
N ILE A 1064 -43.10 -5.54 -46.72
CA ILE A 1064 -44.05 -4.56 -47.23
C ILE A 1064 -45.15 -4.31 -46.20
N LEU A 1065 -45.81 -5.35 -45.70
CA LEU A 1065 -46.91 -5.20 -44.74
C LEU A 1065 -46.47 -4.53 -43.43
N LEU A 1066 -45.23 -4.76 -42.99
CA LEU A 1066 -44.64 -4.10 -41.82
C LEU A 1066 -44.38 -2.59 -42.02
N ASN A 1067 -44.14 -2.16 -43.26
CA ASN A 1067 -43.76 -0.77 -43.59
C ASN A 1067 -44.89 0.03 -44.25
N VAL A 1068 -46.06 -0.59 -44.45
CA VAL A 1068 -47.25 0.06 -44.96
C VAL A 1068 -48.14 0.45 -43.79
N TYR A 1069 -48.48 1.73 -43.70
CA TYR A 1069 -49.31 2.28 -42.63
C TYR A 1069 -50.68 2.72 -43.15
N TYR A 1070 -51.74 2.40 -42.41
CA TYR A 1070 -53.07 2.92 -42.70
C TYR A 1070 -53.25 4.32 -42.07
N GLN A 1071 -54.05 5.15 -42.73
CA GLN A 1071 -54.20 6.57 -42.41
C GLN A 1071 -55.38 6.82 -41.47
N SER A 1072 -56.49 6.11 -41.67
CA SER A 1072 -57.73 6.27 -40.90
C SER A 1072 -58.53 4.96 -40.90
N ILE A 1073 -59.55 4.86 -40.03
CA ILE A 1073 -60.50 3.75 -39.99
C ILE A 1073 -61.89 4.29 -40.28
N SER A 1074 -62.63 3.65 -41.18
CA SER A 1074 -64.00 3.98 -41.55
C SER A 1074 -64.92 2.77 -41.31
N GLU A 1075 -66.16 3.03 -40.87
CA GLU A 1075 -67.11 1.97 -40.50
C GLU A 1075 -67.96 1.46 -41.67
N ASN A 1076 -68.09 2.23 -42.75
CA ASN A 1076 -68.86 1.83 -43.92
C ASN A 1076 -68.29 2.45 -45.19
N ILE A 1077 -68.13 1.64 -46.25
CA ILE A 1077 -67.69 2.09 -47.57
C ILE A 1077 -68.61 1.52 -48.65
N LYS A 1078 -68.86 2.30 -49.71
CA LYS A 1078 -69.44 1.80 -50.96
C LYS A 1078 -68.31 1.74 -51.98
N GLY A 1079 -67.94 0.53 -52.38
CA GLY A 1079 -66.76 0.33 -53.21
C GLY A 1079 -66.60 -1.09 -53.72
N LYS A 1080 -65.73 -1.27 -54.71
CA LYS A 1080 -65.45 -2.56 -55.35
C LYS A 1080 -64.29 -3.28 -54.67
N LYS A 1081 -64.46 -4.58 -54.36
CA LYS A 1081 -63.38 -5.46 -53.89
C LYS A 1081 -62.33 -5.64 -55.00
N LEU A 1082 -61.07 -5.39 -54.67
CA LEU A 1082 -59.94 -5.39 -55.60
C LEU A 1082 -59.16 -6.72 -55.54
N ALA A 1083 -58.70 -7.11 -54.35
CA ALA A 1083 -57.93 -8.33 -54.11
C ALA A 1083 -58.10 -8.80 -52.65
N ASN A 1084 -57.72 -10.04 -52.37
CA ASN A 1084 -57.54 -10.56 -51.02
C ASN A 1084 -56.15 -11.17 -50.85
N LEU A 1085 -55.66 -11.13 -49.62
CA LEU A 1085 -54.39 -11.70 -49.21
C LEU A 1085 -54.63 -12.56 -47.97
N GLU A 1086 -54.65 -13.88 -48.15
CA GLU A 1086 -54.79 -14.86 -47.07
C GLU A 1086 -53.45 -15.02 -46.37
N ILE A 1087 -53.41 -14.64 -45.10
CA ILE A 1087 -52.22 -14.65 -44.28
C ILE A 1087 -52.33 -15.76 -43.23
N SER A 1088 -51.33 -16.64 -43.19
CA SER A 1088 -51.09 -17.51 -42.06
C SER A 1088 -49.85 -17.06 -41.30
N ALA A 1089 -49.99 -16.86 -39.99
CA ALA A 1089 -48.92 -16.46 -39.09
C ALA A 1089 -48.76 -17.42 -37.91
N GLU A 1090 -47.65 -17.27 -37.19
CA GLU A 1090 -47.37 -17.99 -35.95
C GLU A 1090 -48.56 -18.00 -34.99
N HIS A 1091 -48.67 -19.08 -34.19
CA HIS A 1091 -49.81 -19.38 -33.30
C HIS A 1091 -51.12 -19.74 -34.03
N ASN A 1092 -51.03 -20.16 -35.30
CA ASN A 1092 -52.17 -20.57 -36.14
C ASN A 1092 -53.17 -19.43 -36.42
N ASN A 1093 -52.66 -18.20 -36.46
CA ASN A 1093 -53.43 -17.00 -36.80
C ASN A 1093 -53.69 -16.96 -38.30
N LEU A 1094 -54.96 -17.05 -38.69
CA LEU A 1094 -55.41 -17.02 -40.09
C LEU A 1094 -56.23 -15.76 -40.33
N VAL A 1095 -55.70 -14.85 -41.16
CA VAL A 1095 -56.26 -13.51 -41.39
C VAL A 1095 -56.29 -13.22 -42.89
N ASP A 1096 -57.45 -12.85 -43.42
CA ASP A 1096 -57.61 -12.37 -44.78
C ASP A 1096 -57.57 -10.84 -44.80
N LEU A 1097 -56.61 -10.25 -45.51
CA LEU A 1097 -56.60 -8.82 -45.81
C LEU A 1097 -57.31 -8.58 -47.13
N VAL A 1098 -58.51 -8.01 -47.07
CA VAL A 1098 -59.35 -7.75 -48.24
C VAL A 1098 -59.27 -6.29 -48.63
N PHE A 1099 -58.82 -6.01 -49.85
CA PHE A 1099 -58.60 -4.66 -50.37
C PHE A 1099 -59.80 -4.18 -51.18
N TYR A 1100 -60.19 -2.91 -50.98
CA TYR A 1100 -61.33 -2.26 -51.63
C TYR A 1100 -60.93 -0.92 -52.25
N GLN A 1101 -61.62 -0.53 -53.34
CA GLN A 1101 -61.60 0.84 -53.86
C GLN A 1101 -62.97 1.46 -53.68
N SER A 1102 -63.04 2.59 -52.98
CA SER A 1102 -64.26 3.39 -52.89
C SER A 1102 -64.56 4.08 -54.22
N ASP A 1103 -65.83 4.41 -54.46
CA ASP A 1103 -66.27 5.14 -55.66
C ASP A 1103 -65.56 6.51 -55.79
N ASP A 1104 -65.10 7.09 -54.68
CA ASP A 1104 -64.31 8.34 -54.61
C ASP A 1104 -62.81 8.16 -54.92
N GLY A 1105 -62.39 6.97 -55.36
CA GLY A 1105 -61.01 6.67 -55.78
C GLY A 1105 -60.00 6.41 -54.64
N LYS A 1106 -60.46 6.35 -53.38
CA LYS A 1106 -59.67 5.98 -52.19
C LYS A 1106 -59.56 4.45 -52.02
N TYR A 1107 -58.49 3.99 -51.37
CA TYR A 1107 -58.21 2.56 -51.17
C TYR A 1107 -58.35 2.18 -49.69
N TYR A 1108 -58.95 1.04 -49.42
CA TYR A 1108 -59.19 0.55 -48.06
C TYR A 1108 -58.79 -0.93 -47.92
N VAL A 1109 -58.49 -1.36 -46.69
CA VAL A 1109 -58.21 -2.75 -46.32
C VAL A 1109 -59.11 -3.16 -45.17
N GLN A 1110 -59.78 -4.28 -45.29
CA GLN A 1110 -60.56 -4.91 -44.23
C GLN A 1110 -59.84 -6.17 -43.76
N TYR A 1111 -59.85 -6.40 -42.45
CA TYR A 1111 -59.30 -7.61 -41.84
C TYR A 1111 -60.44 -8.58 -41.58
N GLU A 1112 -60.39 -9.75 -42.20
CA GLU A 1112 -61.30 -10.87 -41.98
C GLU A 1112 -60.55 -11.98 -41.25
N PHE A 1113 -60.83 -12.14 -39.95
CA PHE A 1113 -60.20 -13.17 -39.13
C PHE A 1113 -60.93 -14.50 -39.36
N LEU A 1114 -60.28 -15.45 -40.03
CA LEU A 1114 -60.87 -16.74 -40.41
C LEU A 1114 -61.06 -17.68 -39.21
N LYS A 1115 -60.29 -17.45 -38.14
CA LYS A 1115 -60.43 -18.09 -36.83
C LYS A 1115 -60.27 -17.04 -35.74
N ALA A 1116 -60.75 -17.35 -34.52
CA ALA A 1116 -60.44 -16.53 -33.36
C ALA A 1116 -58.91 -16.43 -33.23
N PRO A 1117 -58.34 -15.21 -33.26
CA PRO A 1117 -56.91 -15.03 -33.19
C PRO A 1117 -56.39 -15.49 -31.82
N ASN A 1118 -55.19 -16.07 -31.84
CA ASN A 1118 -54.50 -16.58 -30.67
C ASN A 1118 -53.27 -15.69 -30.42
N GLY A 1119 -53.36 -14.86 -29.38
CA GLY A 1119 -52.29 -13.96 -28.95
C GLY A 1119 -52.81 -12.58 -28.53
N LYS A 1120 -52.36 -12.11 -27.36
CA LYS A 1120 -52.85 -10.88 -26.69
C LYS A 1120 -52.86 -9.63 -27.58
N HIS A 1121 -51.85 -9.45 -28.44
CA HIS A 1121 -51.74 -8.26 -29.30
C HIS A 1121 -52.70 -8.29 -30.49
N ILE A 1122 -52.84 -9.43 -31.16
CA ILE A 1122 -53.73 -9.57 -32.31
C ILE A 1122 -55.21 -9.66 -31.88
N GLU A 1123 -55.50 -10.28 -30.73
CA GLU A 1123 -56.83 -10.26 -30.10
C GLU A 1123 -57.26 -8.84 -29.69
N PHE A 1124 -56.33 -8.07 -29.12
CA PHE A 1124 -56.59 -6.66 -28.82
C PHE A 1124 -56.86 -5.88 -30.10
N PHE A 1125 -56.03 -6.06 -31.14
CA PHE A 1125 -56.19 -5.37 -32.41
C PHE A 1125 -57.49 -5.74 -33.14
N GLU A 1126 -57.89 -7.02 -33.18
CA GLU A 1126 -59.14 -7.50 -33.79
C GLU A 1126 -60.34 -6.70 -33.26
N LYS A 1127 -60.43 -6.50 -31.94
CA LYS A 1127 -61.54 -5.76 -31.31
C LYS A 1127 -61.73 -4.34 -31.87
N TYR A 1128 -60.66 -3.71 -32.37
CA TYR A 1128 -60.70 -2.36 -32.92
C TYR A 1128 -61.03 -2.34 -34.42
N VAL A 1129 -60.58 -3.33 -35.18
CA VAL A 1129 -60.67 -3.32 -36.66
C VAL A 1129 -61.77 -4.23 -37.23
N ARG A 1130 -62.35 -5.11 -36.42
CA ARG A 1130 -63.37 -6.06 -36.88
C ARG A 1130 -64.58 -5.33 -37.48
N GLY A 1131 -64.89 -5.67 -38.74
CA GLY A 1131 -65.98 -5.05 -39.49
C GLY A 1131 -65.72 -3.62 -39.97
N LYS A 1132 -64.49 -3.10 -39.83
CA LYS A 1132 -64.10 -1.76 -40.26
C LYS A 1132 -63.10 -1.79 -41.42
N TYR A 1133 -63.01 -0.67 -42.13
CA TYR A 1133 -62.18 -0.50 -43.33
C TYR A 1133 -61.04 0.49 -43.04
N LEU A 1134 -59.79 0.06 -43.22
CA LEU A 1134 -58.58 0.85 -42.96
C LEU A 1134 -58.11 1.56 -44.24
N GLU A 1135 -58.08 2.89 -44.26
CA GLU A 1135 -57.67 3.67 -45.44
C GLU A 1135 -56.16 3.55 -45.69
N ILE A 1136 -55.77 3.21 -46.92
CA ILE A 1136 -54.36 3.18 -47.36
C ILE A 1136 -54.15 4.11 -48.56
N SER A 1137 -52.93 4.63 -48.73
CA SER A 1137 -52.66 5.53 -49.86
C SER A 1137 -52.60 4.78 -51.20
N LYS A 1138 -52.94 5.47 -52.30
CA LYS A 1138 -52.88 4.91 -53.66
C LYS A 1138 -51.51 4.35 -54.02
N GLU A 1139 -50.43 5.06 -53.68
CA GLU A 1139 -49.05 4.63 -53.94
C GLU A 1139 -48.72 3.32 -53.20
N THR A 1140 -49.25 3.18 -51.98
CA THR A 1140 -49.08 1.99 -51.15
C THR A 1140 -49.83 0.80 -51.73
N TRP A 1141 -51.07 1.01 -52.17
CA TRP A 1141 -51.83 -0.01 -52.87
C TRP A 1141 -51.13 -0.49 -54.15
N GLU A 1142 -50.58 0.42 -54.97
CA GLU A 1142 -49.85 0.02 -56.19
C GLU A 1142 -48.58 -0.79 -55.87
N LYS A 1143 -47.88 -0.48 -54.77
CA LYS A 1143 -46.74 -1.29 -54.28
C LYS A 1143 -47.19 -2.71 -53.90
N ILE A 1144 -48.25 -2.82 -53.09
CA ILE A 1144 -48.81 -4.11 -52.67
C ILE A 1144 -49.32 -4.90 -53.89
N LYS A 1145 -50.02 -4.24 -54.82
CA LYS A 1145 -50.58 -4.83 -56.04
C LYS A 1145 -49.48 -5.39 -56.95
N ASN A 1146 -48.40 -4.66 -57.19
CA ASN A 1146 -47.29 -5.10 -58.05
C ASN A 1146 -46.57 -6.34 -57.51
N ASP A 1147 -46.46 -6.46 -56.18
CA ASP A 1147 -45.82 -7.62 -55.57
C ASP A 1147 -46.79 -8.80 -55.43
N ILE A 1148 -48.09 -8.57 -55.17
CA ILE A 1148 -49.13 -9.62 -55.23
C ILE A 1148 -49.22 -10.23 -56.63
N THR A 1149 -49.12 -9.42 -57.70
CA THR A 1149 -49.18 -9.92 -59.09
C THR A 1149 -47.90 -10.58 -59.57
N ARG A 1150 -46.73 -10.29 -58.97
CA ARG A 1150 -45.47 -11.01 -59.23
C ARG A 1150 -45.38 -12.37 -58.52
N THR A 1151 -46.23 -12.59 -57.52
CA THR A 1151 -46.30 -13.85 -56.77
C THR A 1151 -47.33 -14.86 -57.29
N LYS A 1152 -48.25 -14.45 -58.16
CA LYS A 1152 -49.04 -15.35 -59.01
C LYS A 1152 -48.24 -15.71 -60.26
#